data_AF-A0A1Y2SJV7-F1
#
_entry.id   AF-A0A1Y2SJV7-F1
#
_cell.length_a   1.000
_cell.length_b   1.000
_cell.length_c   1.000
_cell.angle_alpha   90.00
_cell.angle_beta   90.00
_cell.angle_gamma   90.00
#
_symmetry.space_group_name_H-M   'P 1'
#
loop_
_entity.id
_entity.type
_entity.pdbx_description
1 polymer ?
#
loop_
_entity_poly.entity_id
_entity_poly.type
_entity_poly.pdbx_seq_one_letter_code
_entity_poly.pdbx_strand_id
1 'polypeptide(L)'
;MSLKKQVTKLKKGRALAQKGQSLVQQGRQAAGLAKNIMGPSGGAGAGLVKNIVSPSGSAGAGLAKNIMGPSGGAGAGLAKNIMGPSGGGGAGLAARAAGGESVAAKALQKTGQSLPGGSDPSGLLFTLTAGRLPPQTFVVTDFELTEGFSQPFTLTVGLASADPAIDFPAVLDRSATLTILQDGVEQRSLTGLVAHFGQGNTGLHQTTYRMTIRPDLWRTTLRRNSRIFQQQDIATIVTTILKEHGIRDVVFSLRHPHPEREFCVQYQESDFNFLQRLTAEEGIFYFFECGSGRNTLVFADDCGSVPPGPVLPYQPGEGSTLGEPSVGSLTCSAQVRPAQVALKDYTFKNPAWAAEFRAQMKEDTLQERYYEHYDYPGRFKDEAHGKAFTRYRLEALRSDAVTGQGSGHAIAVQPGKLFTLTNHPRPDLNQPWQVVSASHSGSQPQALETATAGAGTTLHSDFSFIRHTQNWRPAPVAKPVVDGPQIAKVVGPAGEEIFCDQYGRVRLQFPWDRYGNSDDHSSCWIRVSQPWAGQGWGMLAIPRVGQEVVVDFLHGDPDQPIVTGRTYHASNIPPGSLPGSKTQMAFRSKTHKGEGYNELLFEDAKGSERLALHAQKDMQTTVKNDQSLVVEAGNRTLTLQKGDEIKTLETGSLTENICQARSTSANAVQVTTTASDAGPGTQLYQAEDELTLTVGNGTIQMTKTGILIAFGDASILLNGSGVFVNGGQITLN
;
A
#
# COMPACT_ATOMS: atom_id res chain seq x y z
N MET A 1 19.49 -50.81 32.42
CA MET A 1 20.24 -49.73 33.12
C MET A 1 19.54 -48.37 32.93
N SER A 2 18.56 -47.96 33.75
CA SER A 2 17.75 -46.74 33.45
C SER A 2 17.88 -45.59 34.47
N LEU A 3 17.65 -45.84 35.77
CA LEU A 3 17.49 -44.78 36.78
C LEU A 3 18.72 -43.87 37.00
N LYS A 4 19.94 -44.42 37.07
CA LYS A 4 21.16 -43.62 37.33
C LYS A 4 21.39 -42.51 36.28
N LYS A 5 21.06 -42.73 34.99
CA LYS A 5 21.22 -41.71 33.93
C LYS A 5 20.22 -40.54 34.09
N GLN A 6 18.98 -40.82 34.51
CA GLN A 6 17.98 -39.78 34.75
C GLN A 6 18.32 -38.91 35.97
N VAL A 7 18.76 -39.51 37.07
CA VAL A 7 19.20 -38.76 38.28
C VAL A 7 20.36 -37.81 37.96
N THR A 8 21.33 -38.23 37.13
CA THR A 8 22.43 -37.36 36.70
C THR A 8 21.98 -36.20 35.81
N LYS A 9 20.98 -36.41 34.92
CA LYS A 9 20.36 -35.30 34.16
C LYS A 9 19.65 -34.31 35.08
N LEU A 10 18.86 -34.79 36.05
CA LEU A 10 18.16 -33.94 37.02
C LEU A 10 19.14 -33.12 37.89
N LYS A 11 20.24 -33.73 38.36
CA LYS A 11 21.29 -33.00 39.10
C LYS A 11 21.95 -31.90 38.25
N LYS A 12 22.25 -32.15 36.97
CA LYS A 12 22.77 -31.11 36.05
C LYS A 12 21.75 -29.98 35.81
N GLY A 13 20.47 -30.32 35.62
CA GLY A 13 19.40 -29.32 35.45
C GLY A 13 19.25 -28.40 36.67
N ARG A 14 19.26 -28.97 37.89
CA ARG A 14 19.16 -28.19 39.14
C ARG A 14 20.36 -27.26 39.35
N ALA A 15 21.58 -27.70 39.02
CA ALA A 15 22.78 -26.86 39.08
C ALA A 15 22.75 -25.69 38.07
N LEU A 16 22.24 -25.92 36.85
CA LEU A 16 22.04 -24.86 35.86
C LEU A 16 20.99 -23.84 36.30
N ALA A 17 19.87 -24.28 36.89
CA ALA A 17 18.85 -23.39 37.44
C ALA A 17 19.40 -22.51 38.59
N GLN A 18 20.21 -23.08 39.48
CA GLN A 18 20.87 -22.32 40.55
C GLN A 18 21.87 -21.29 40.01
N LYS A 19 22.65 -21.64 38.96
CA LYS A 19 23.55 -20.69 38.28
C LYS A 19 22.79 -19.56 37.56
N GLY A 20 21.60 -19.84 37.03
CA GLY A 20 20.70 -18.81 36.50
C GLY A 20 20.21 -17.86 37.59
N GLN A 21 19.78 -18.39 38.74
CA GLN A 21 19.31 -17.59 39.88
C GLN A 21 20.41 -16.68 40.46
N SER A 22 21.66 -17.16 40.57
CA SER A 22 22.78 -16.32 41.03
C SER A 22 23.10 -15.17 40.06
N LEU A 23 23.03 -15.40 38.75
CA LEU A 23 23.23 -14.35 37.74
C LEU A 23 22.12 -13.28 37.80
N VAL A 24 20.86 -13.68 38.04
CA VAL A 24 19.75 -12.74 38.24
C VAL A 24 19.91 -11.91 39.53
N GLN A 25 20.47 -12.49 40.60
CA GLN A 25 20.81 -11.73 41.82
C GLN A 25 21.96 -10.74 41.57
N GLN A 26 23.03 -11.14 40.87
CA GLN A 26 24.13 -10.25 40.51
C GLN A 26 23.66 -9.08 39.62
N GLY A 27 22.79 -9.33 38.64
CA GLY A 27 22.17 -8.28 37.82
C GLY A 27 21.35 -7.27 38.65
N ARG A 28 20.62 -7.75 39.68
CA ARG A 28 19.89 -6.87 40.61
C ARG A 28 20.81 -6.05 41.52
N GLN A 29 21.96 -6.60 41.93
CA GLN A 29 22.96 -5.85 42.71
C GLN A 29 23.64 -4.76 41.88
N ALA A 30 23.99 -5.05 40.61
CA ALA A 30 24.53 -4.05 39.68
C ALA A 30 23.54 -2.88 39.45
N ALA A 31 22.25 -3.19 39.24
CA ALA A 31 21.19 -2.19 39.11
C ALA A 31 20.96 -1.35 40.38
N GLY A 32 21.27 -1.90 41.57
CA GLY A 32 21.24 -1.16 42.84
C GLY A 32 22.40 -0.16 42.97
N LEU A 33 23.63 -0.58 42.62
CA LEU A 33 24.82 0.26 42.70
C LEU A 33 24.75 1.49 41.79
N ALA A 34 24.19 1.34 40.59
CA ALA A 34 24.00 2.45 39.64
C ALA A 34 23.09 3.58 40.18
N LYS A 35 22.31 3.33 41.24
CA LYS A 35 21.35 4.30 41.79
C LYS A 35 21.91 5.18 42.92
N ASN A 36 23.11 4.89 43.42
CA ASN A 36 23.71 5.57 44.58
C ASN A 36 24.86 6.54 44.21
N ILE A 37 25.07 6.84 42.93
CA ILE A 37 26.20 7.66 42.43
C ILE A 37 25.75 9.10 42.07
N MET A 38 24.50 9.49 42.40
CA MET A 38 23.98 10.85 42.14
C MET A 38 23.40 11.53 43.37
N GLY A 39 23.89 12.73 43.66
CA GLY A 39 23.34 13.71 44.60
C GLY A 39 24.41 14.68 45.12
N PRO A 40 24.06 15.72 45.91
CA PRO A 40 22.72 16.29 46.07
C PRO A 40 22.69 17.85 46.09
N SER A 41 21.66 18.44 45.48
CA SER A 41 21.16 19.79 45.80
C SER A 41 19.76 19.99 45.19
N GLY A 42 18.82 20.77 45.76
CA GLY A 42 18.84 21.43 47.06
C GLY A 42 17.99 22.71 47.08
N GLY A 43 16.67 22.62 47.33
CA GLY A 43 15.78 23.79 47.42
C GLY A 43 14.32 23.40 47.62
N ALA A 44 13.66 23.96 48.64
CA ALA A 44 12.33 23.52 49.11
C ALA A 44 11.17 24.36 48.58
N GLY A 45 9.97 23.78 48.58
CA GLY A 45 8.70 24.48 48.34
C GLY A 45 7.52 23.50 48.23
N ALA A 46 6.57 23.53 49.18
CA ALA A 46 5.42 22.63 49.22
C ALA A 46 4.09 23.40 49.17
N GLY A 47 3.05 22.82 48.55
CA GLY A 47 1.71 23.39 48.45
C GLY A 47 0.69 22.34 48.01
N LEU A 48 -0.53 22.35 48.58
CA LEU A 48 -1.49 21.25 48.53
C LEU A 48 -2.91 21.75 48.15
N VAL A 49 -3.76 20.80 47.70
CA VAL A 49 -5.24 20.86 47.66
C VAL A 49 -5.91 21.62 46.47
N LYS A 50 -7.19 21.27 46.25
CA LYS A 50 -8.07 21.53 45.11
C LYS A 50 -8.96 22.79 45.29
N ASN A 51 -9.66 23.15 44.21
CA ASN A 51 -11.14 23.29 44.09
C ASN A 51 -11.80 24.68 43.86
N ILE A 52 -12.68 24.72 42.84
CA ILE A 52 -13.87 25.59 42.61
C ILE A 52 -13.63 27.04 42.08
N VAL A 53 -14.67 27.53 41.38
CA VAL A 53 -15.03 28.91 40.95
C VAL A 53 -14.58 29.36 39.54
N SER A 54 -15.58 29.40 38.63
CA SER A 54 -15.71 30.41 37.57
C SER A 54 -16.72 31.48 38.02
N PRO A 55 -16.67 32.73 37.53
CA PRO A 55 -17.71 33.14 36.57
C PRO A 55 -17.29 34.24 35.53
N SER A 56 -18.25 34.64 34.69
CA SER A 56 -18.42 35.90 33.90
C SER A 56 -17.42 37.07 34.08
N GLY A 57 -17.11 37.91 33.09
CA GLY A 57 -17.70 38.19 31.76
C GLY A 57 -17.22 39.59 31.25
N SER A 58 -17.75 40.26 30.22
CA SER A 58 -18.66 39.91 29.10
C SER A 58 -18.94 41.14 28.19
N ALA A 59 -19.21 40.93 26.88
CA ALA A 59 -19.73 41.88 25.87
C ALA A 59 -18.80 43.00 25.31
N GLY A 60 -19.09 43.45 24.07
CA GLY A 60 -18.45 44.61 23.41
C GLY A 60 -18.40 44.52 21.87
N ALA A 61 -19.29 45.22 21.14
CA ALA A 61 -19.31 45.28 19.67
C ALA A 61 -19.58 46.72 19.17
N GLY A 62 -19.00 47.16 18.02
CA GLY A 62 -19.20 48.54 17.53
C GLY A 62 -18.49 48.98 16.24
N LEU A 63 -19.15 48.75 15.09
CA LEU A 63 -19.32 49.64 13.90
C LEU A 63 -18.28 50.77 13.54
N ALA A 64 -17.50 50.51 12.47
CA ALA A 64 -17.51 51.17 11.13
C ALA A 64 -17.44 52.71 10.87
N LYS A 65 -16.73 53.06 9.76
CA LYS A 65 -16.83 54.26 8.86
C LYS A 65 -16.21 55.62 9.37
N ASN A 66 -15.71 56.56 8.53
CA ASN A 66 -15.55 56.67 7.06
C ASN A 66 -14.58 57.80 6.58
N ILE A 67 -14.24 57.83 5.26
CA ILE A 67 -13.90 59.01 4.39
C ILE A 67 -12.53 59.71 4.62
N MET A 68 -11.75 60.26 3.65
CA MET A 68 -11.85 60.63 2.20
C MET A 68 -10.60 60.03 1.42
N GLY A 69 -10.22 60.20 0.13
CA GLY A 69 -10.60 60.98 -1.08
C GLY A 69 -9.71 62.24 -1.32
N PRO A 70 -9.49 62.77 -2.57
CA PRO A 70 -10.18 62.50 -3.86
C PRO A 70 -9.29 62.46 -5.16
N SER A 71 -9.97 62.48 -6.34
CA SER A 71 -9.50 62.75 -7.74
C SER A 71 -8.80 61.61 -8.53
N GLY A 72 -8.99 61.46 -9.87
CA GLY A 72 -10.01 62.05 -10.76
C GLY A 72 -9.67 61.99 -12.26
N GLY A 73 -10.64 61.73 -13.15
CA GLY A 73 -10.50 61.88 -14.62
C GLY A 73 -11.32 60.87 -15.45
N ALA A 74 -11.77 61.25 -16.66
CA ALA A 74 -12.62 60.43 -17.53
C ALA A 74 -12.32 60.64 -19.03
N GLY A 75 -12.77 59.71 -19.90
CA GLY A 75 -12.71 59.85 -21.37
C GLY A 75 -13.34 58.66 -22.10
N ALA A 76 -14.07 58.91 -23.19
CA ALA A 76 -14.76 57.88 -23.97
C ALA A 76 -14.97 58.28 -25.45
N GLY A 77 -15.01 57.28 -26.34
CA GLY A 77 -15.53 57.36 -27.72
C GLY A 77 -15.57 55.96 -28.34
N LEU A 78 -16.54 55.48 -29.13
CA LEU A 78 -17.51 56.04 -30.10
C LEU A 78 -17.08 55.95 -31.58
N ALA A 79 -18.08 55.65 -32.42
CA ALA A 79 -18.09 55.58 -33.89
C ALA A 79 -17.40 54.35 -34.55
N LYS A 80 -17.96 53.76 -35.63
CA LYS A 80 -19.24 54.05 -36.32
C LYS A 80 -19.81 52.83 -37.07
N ASN A 81 -21.14 52.81 -37.16
CA ASN A 81 -21.95 51.97 -38.06
C ASN A 81 -22.18 52.67 -39.43
N ILE A 82 -22.96 51.99 -40.31
CA ILE A 82 -23.65 52.42 -41.57
C ILE A 82 -23.18 51.52 -42.75
N MET A 83 -24.04 50.91 -43.58
CA MET A 83 -25.40 51.26 -44.03
C MET A 83 -26.33 50.03 -44.26
N GLY A 84 -27.65 50.24 -44.27
CA GLY A 84 -28.65 49.31 -44.87
C GLY A 84 -28.99 49.69 -46.33
N PRO A 85 -30.07 49.19 -46.98
CA PRO A 85 -31.34 48.75 -46.34
C PRO A 85 -32.05 47.48 -46.93
N SER A 86 -33.16 47.12 -46.28
CA SER A 86 -34.39 46.47 -46.81
C SER A 86 -34.35 45.09 -47.52
N GLY A 87 -35.16 44.13 -47.01
CA GLY A 87 -35.79 43.10 -47.85
C GLY A 87 -36.10 41.74 -47.19
N GLY A 88 -37.40 41.40 -47.04
CA GLY A 88 -37.88 40.00 -47.03
C GLY A 88 -37.96 39.27 -45.67
N GLY A 89 -39.17 38.88 -45.27
CA GLY A 89 -39.46 38.19 -44.00
C GLY A 89 -39.05 36.71 -43.91
N GLY A 90 -39.17 36.15 -42.70
CA GLY A 90 -38.84 34.74 -42.41
C GLY A 90 -38.85 34.39 -40.92
N ALA A 91 -40.00 34.41 -40.26
CA ALA A 91 -40.14 33.97 -38.87
C ALA A 91 -40.61 32.51 -38.77
N GLY A 92 -40.02 31.74 -37.85
CA GLY A 92 -40.62 30.49 -37.33
C GLY A 92 -40.05 29.17 -37.84
N LEU A 93 -38.98 28.68 -37.19
CA LEU A 93 -38.54 27.26 -37.26
C LEU A 93 -38.44 26.59 -35.86
N ALA A 94 -39.20 27.10 -34.88
CA ALA A 94 -39.37 26.50 -33.55
C ALA A 94 -40.86 26.28 -33.18
N ALA A 95 -41.76 26.39 -34.15
CA ALA A 95 -43.22 26.39 -33.94
C ALA A 95 -43.96 25.65 -35.08
N ARG A 96 -43.56 24.41 -35.38
CA ARG A 96 -44.24 23.57 -36.39
C ARG A 96 -44.19 22.07 -36.11
N ALA A 97 -44.45 21.70 -34.85
CA ALA A 97 -44.64 20.31 -34.40
C ALA A 97 -45.98 20.09 -33.67
N ALA A 98 -46.95 21.00 -33.88
CA ALA A 98 -48.31 20.91 -33.35
C ALA A 98 -49.29 21.21 -34.49
N GLY A 99 -49.96 20.17 -35.00
CA GLY A 99 -50.79 20.26 -36.21
C GLY A 99 -50.68 19.02 -37.09
N GLY A 100 -51.08 17.86 -36.54
CA GLY A 100 -51.06 16.58 -37.25
C GLY A 100 -51.71 15.48 -36.41
N GLU A 101 -53.03 15.30 -36.55
CA GLU A 101 -53.72 14.16 -35.96
C GLU A 101 -53.30 12.87 -36.67
N SER A 102 -52.25 12.21 -36.16
CA SER A 102 -51.94 10.85 -36.59
C SER A 102 -53.07 9.91 -36.16
N VAL A 103 -53.54 9.08 -37.09
CA VAL A 103 -54.61 8.10 -36.84
C VAL A 103 -54.20 7.09 -35.74
N ALA A 104 -52.90 6.88 -35.52
CA ALA A 104 -52.36 6.08 -34.42
C ALA A 104 -52.74 6.61 -33.01
N ALA A 105 -52.95 7.92 -32.84
CA ALA A 105 -53.43 8.46 -31.57
C ALA A 105 -54.85 7.94 -31.23
N LYS A 106 -55.68 7.71 -32.25
CA LYS A 106 -57.02 7.09 -32.11
C LYS A 106 -56.97 5.56 -32.02
N ALA A 107 -55.82 4.92 -32.27
CA ALA A 107 -55.59 3.51 -31.95
C ALA A 107 -55.25 3.33 -30.46
N LEU A 108 -54.31 4.11 -29.93
CA LEU A 108 -53.99 4.12 -28.48
C LEU A 108 -55.18 4.54 -27.61
N GLN A 109 -56.08 5.40 -28.13
CA GLN A 109 -57.33 5.74 -27.45
C GLN A 109 -58.41 4.64 -27.54
N LYS A 110 -58.25 3.62 -28.40
CA LYS A 110 -59.17 2.46 -28.49
C LYS A 110 -58.82 1.31 -27.55
N THR A 111 -57.56 1.15 -27.16
CA THR A 111 -57.17 0.32 -26.00
C THR A 111 -57.52 0.99 -24.66
N GLY A 112 -57.83 2.30 -24.68
CA GLY A 112 -58.22 3.09 -23.51
C GLY A 112 -59.68 3.54 -23.48
N GLN A 113 -60.61 2.86 -24.17
CA GLN A 113 -62.04 3.18 -24.07
C GLN A 113 -62.73 2.43 -22.94
N SER A 114 -63.19 3.20 -21.94
CA SER A 114 -63.96 2.73 -20.80
C SER A 114 -65.28 2.07 -21.20
N LEU A 115 -65.46 0.81 -20.82
CA LEU A 115 -66.79 0.29 -20.48
C LEU A 115 -67.35 1.10 -19.28
N PRO A 116 -68.68 1.22 -19.14
CA PRO A 116 -69.30 1.87 -17.97
C PRO A 116 -69.22 0.95 -16.73
N GLY A 117 -68.02 0.79 -16.20
CA GLY A 117 -67.68 -0.03 -15.04
C GLY A 117 -66.15 -0.03 -14.90
N GLY A 118 -65.66 0.52 -13.79
CA GLY A 118 -64.22 0.64 -13.57
C GLY A 118 -63.60 -0.69 -13.13
N SER A 119 -62.55 -1.11 -13.84
CA SER A 119 -61.64 -2.20 -13.45
C SER A 119 -60.25 -1.86 -13.96
N ASP A 120 -59.25 -1.98 -13.09
CA ASP A 120 -57.83 -1.89 -13.44
C ASP A 120 -57.44 -2.97 -14.48
N PRO A 121 -56.35 -2.79 -15.25
CA PRO A 121 -55.89 -3.79 -16.20
C PRO A 121 -55.53 -5.10 -15.49
N SER A 122 -56.32 -6.14 -15.73
CA SER A 122 -56.12 -7.48 -15.19
C SER A 122 -55.06 -8.26 -15.98
N GLY A 123 -54.39 -9.19 -15.29
CA GLY A 123 -53.28 -9.95 -15.81
C GLY A 123 -51.91 -9.27 -15.67
N LEU A 124 -50.93 -9.81 -16.40
CA LEU A 124 -49.52 -9.44 -16.33
C LEU A 124 -49.17 -8.36 -17.36
N LEU A 125 -48.50 -7.29 -16.92
CA LEU A 125 -48.18 -6.11 -17.72
C LEU A 125 -46.75 -5.61 -17.42
N PHE A 126 -45.99 -5.27 -18.46
CA PHE A 126 -44.65 -4.69 -18.37
C PHE A 126 -44.64 -3.25 -18.89
N THR A 127 -44.10 -2.32 -18.10
CA THR A 127 -43.98 -0.89 -18.47
C THR A 127 -42.57 -0.36 -18.23
N LEU A 128 -42.11 0.58 -19.06
CA LEU A 128 -40.78 1.19 -18.94
C LEU A 128 -40.90 2.72 -18.88
N THR A 129 -40.17 3.35 -17.95
CA THR A 129 -39.88 4.80 -18.00
C THR A 129 -38.40 5.03 -18.25
N ALA A 130 -38.04 6.10 -18.99
CA ALA A 130 -36.66 6.38 -19.37
C ALA A 130 -36.31 7.88 -19.35
N GLY A 131 -35.29 8.24 -18.57
CA GLY A 131 -34.73 9.58 -18.49
C GLY A 131 -35.72 10.64 -18.04
N ARG A 132 -36.14 11.50 -18.97
CA ARG A 132 -37.21 12.50 -18.79
C ARG A 132 -38.25 12.44 -19.90
N LEU A 133 -38.29 11.32 -20.64
CA LEU A 133 -39.29 11.10 -21.68
C LEU A 133 -40.66 10.84 -21.02
N PRO A 134 -41.78 11.20 -21.68
CA PRO A 134 -43.12 10.82 -21.23
C PRO A 134 -43.23 9.31 -20.91
N PRO A 135 -43.96 8.89 -19.86
CA PRO A 135 -44.10 7.47 -19.54
C PRO A 135 -44.66 6.62 -20.69
N GLN A 136 -45.51 7.20 -21.53
CA GLN A 136 -46.09 6.56 -22.71
C GLN A 136 -45.19 6.57 -23.96
N THR A 137 -43.91 6.97 -23.86
CA THR A 137 -42.98 6.99 -25.00
C THR A 137 -42.57 5.60 -25.46
N PHE A 138 -42.53 4.60 -24.58
CA PHE A 138 -42.20 3.22 -24.95
C PHE A 138 -43.25 2.22 -24.42
N VAL A 139 -43.58 1.24 -25.26
CA VAL A 139 -44.30 0.02 -24.87
C VAL A 139 -43.28 -1.13 -24.84
N VAL A 140 -43.28 -1.94 -23.78
CA VAL A 140 -42.36 -3.09 -23.65
C VAL A 140 -42.87 -4.25 -24.50
N THR A 141 -42.00 -4.82 -25.35
CA THR A 141 -42.30 -6.00 -26.17
C THR A 141 -41.78 -7.29 -25.53
N ASP A 142 -40.59 -7.22 -24.94
CA ASP A 142 -39.88 -8.32 -24.30
C ASP A 142 -38.86 -7.78 -23.30
N PHE A 143 -38.46 -8.59 -22.32
CA PHE A 143 -37.26 -8.33 -21.53
C PHE A 143 -36.52 -9.62 -21.17
N GLU A 144 -35.23 -9.47 -20.90
CA GLU A 144 -34.33 -10.49 -20.36
C GLU A 144 -33.51 -9.85 -19.23
N LEU A 145 -33.62 -10.40 -18.02
CA LEU A 145 -32.99 -9.90 -16.80
C LEU A 145 -32.10 -11.00 -16.22
N THR A 146 -30.80 -10.77 -16.10
CA THR A 146 -29.85 -11.69 -15.46
C THR A 146 -29.20 -11.04 -14.24
N GLU A 147 -29.24 -11.72 -13.09
CA GLU A 147 -28.79 -11.24 -11.80
C GLU A 147 -27.98 -12.33 -11.06
N GLY A 148 -27.01 -11.94 -10.22
CA GLY A 148 -26.28 -12.89 -9.38
C GLY A 148 -25.47 -12.23 -8.25
N PHE A 149 -25.11 -13.03 -7.24
CA PHE A 149 -24.20 -12.58 -6.19
C PHE A 149 -22.85 -12.15 -6.77
N SER A 150 -22.39 -10.99 -6.31
CA SER A 150 -21.21 -10.28 -6.82
C SER A 150 -21.23 -10.06 -8.34
N GLN A 151 -22.39 -9.89 -8.97
CA GLN A 151 -22.51 -9.58 -10.41
C GLN A 151 -23.40 -8.35 -10.64
N PRO A 152 -22.94 -7.33 -11.40
CA PRO A 152 -23.82 -6.26 -11.89
C PRO A 152 -24.89 -6.85 -12.81
N PHE A 153 -26.17 -6.63 -12.50
CA PHE A 153 -27.24 -7.18 -13.32
C PHE A 153 -27.17 -6.71 -14.78
N THR A 154 -27.75 -7.52 -15.67
CA THR A 154 -28.02 -7.18 -17.07
C THR A 154 -29.53 -7.15 -17.25
N LEU A 155 -30.10 -6.02 -17.66
CA LEU A 155 -31.51 -5.96 -18.05
C LEU A 155 -31.60 -5.49 -19.51
N THR A 156 -31.89 -6.40 -20.43
CA THR A 156 -32.17 -6.07 -21.83
C THR A 156 -33.68 -5.96 -22.02
N VAL A 157 -34.15 -4.89 -22.66
CA VAL A 157 -35.57 -4.63 -22.91
C VAL A 157 -35.79 -4.35 -24.38
N GLY A 158 -36.69 -5.10 -25.02
CA GLY A 158 -37.26 -4.77 -26.31
C GLY A 158 -38.43 -3.80 -26.16
N LEU A 159 -38.48 -2.81 -27.05
CA LEU A 159 -39.39 -1.67 -26.95
C LEU A 159 -40.00 -1.35 -28.32
N ALA A 160 -41.23 -0.85 -28.30
CA ALA A 160 -41.87 -0.20 -29.44
C ALA A 160 -42.22 1.25 -29.07
N SER A 161 -42.12 2.18 -30.02
CA SER A 161 -42.56 3.57 -29.89
C SER A 161 -43.24 4.06 -31.16
N ALA A 162 -44.23 4.94 -31.02
CA ALA A 162 -44.78 5.69 -32.15
C ALA A 162 -43.82 6.77 -32.69
N ASP A 163 -42.76 7.10 -31.95
CA ASP A 163 -41.72 8.04 -32.37
C ASP A 163 -40.56 7.29 -33.09
N PRO A 164 -40.29 7.58 -34.38
CA PRO A 164 -39.19 6.98 -35.13
C PRO A 164 -37.84 7.72 -34.96
N ALA A 165 -37.77 8.76 -34.13
CA ALA A 165 -36.64 9.67 -34.01
C ALA A 165 -36.28 10.02 -32.54
N ILE A 166 -36.37 9.04 -31.63
CA ILE A 166 -35.99 9.23 -30.22
C ILE A 166 -34.52 9.65 -30.12
N ASP A 167 -34.27 10.82 -29.52
CA ASP A 167 -32.93 11.38 -29.36
C ASP A 167 -32.07 10.56 -28.38
N PHE A 168 -30.97 9.98 -28.86
CA PHE A 168 -30.14 9.05 -28.08
C PHE A 168 -29.56 9.66 -26.78
N PRO A 169 -29.08 10.93 -26.75
CA PRO A 169 -28.66 11.63 -25.52
C PRO A 169 -29.76 11.88 -24.46
N ALA A 170 -31.04 11.79 -24.83
CA ALA A 170 -32.15 11.82 -23.87
C ALA A 170 -32.32 10.48 -23.12
N VAL A 171 -31.69 9.41 -23.60
CA VAL A 171 -31.82 8.04 -23.09
C VAL A 171 -30.49 7.48 -22.54
N LEU A 172 -29.39 7.58 -23.28
CA LEU A 172 -28.08 7.05 -22.89
C LEU A 172 -27.52 7.72 -21.63
N ASP A 173 -26.93 6.92 -20.75
CA ASP A 173 -26.44 7.31 -19.41
C ASP A 173 -27.51 8.01 -18.53
N ARG A 174 -28.80 7.84 -18.85
CA ARG A 174 -29.93 8.25 -18.00
C ARG A 174 -30.48 7.06 -17.25
N SER A 175 -31.17 7.33 -16.14
CA SER A 175 -31.92 6.31 -15.41
C SER A 175 -33.11 5.83 -16.23
N ALA A 176 -33.34 4.52 -16.27
CA ALA A 176 -34.55 3.89 -16.79
C ALA A 176 -35.04 2.85 -15.78
N THR A 177 -36.36 2.70 -15.69
CA THR A 177 -37.03 1.80 -14.73
C THR A 177 -38.02 0.91 -15.47
N LEU A 178 -37.80 -0.41 -15.41
CA LEU A 178 -38.78 -1.42 -15.80
C LEU A 178 -39.64 -1.76 -14.58
N THR A 179 -40.96 -1.69 -14.74
CA THR A 179 -41.93 -2.06 -13.71
C THR A 179 -42.80 -3.20 -14.22
N ILE A 180 -42.87 -4.26 -13.41
CA ILE A 180 -43.61 -5.50 -13.69
C ILE A 180 -44.83 -5.50 -12.78
N LEU A 181 -46.02 -5.47 -13.40
CA LEU A 181 -47.33 -5.32 -12.78
C LEU A 181 -48.11 -6.63 -12.98
N GLN A 182 -48.84 -7.05 -11.95
CA GLN A 182 -49.84 -8.12 -12.04
C GLN A 182 -51.13 -7.61 -11.39
N ASP A 183 -52.23 -7.63 -12.14
CA ASP A 183 -53.55 -7.16 -11.72
C ASP A 183 -53.51 -5.73 -11.12
N GLY A 184 -52.78 -4.85 -11.81
CA GLY A 184 -52.50 -3.47 -11.40
C GLY A 184 -51.45 -3.27 -10.29
N VAL A 185 -51.01 -4.34 -9.60
CA VAL A 185 -50.08 -4.28 -8.45
C VAL A 185 -48.64 -4.48 -8.88
N GLU A 186 -47.72 -3.59 -8.45
CA GLU A 186 -46.28 -3.74 -8.68
C GLU A 186 -45.73 -4.99 -7.96
N GLN A 187 -45.27 -5.96 -8.76
CA GLN A 187 -44.59 -7.16 -8.26
C GLN A 187 -43.08 -6.93 -8.11
N ARG A 188 -42.49 -6.16 -9.03
CA ARG A 188 -41.09 -5.75 -8.98
C ARG A 188 -40.84 -4.53 -9.88
N SER A 189 -40.01 -3.59 -9.42
CA SER A 189 -39.38 -2.57 -10.26
C SER A 189 -37.86 -2.71 -10.21
N LEU A 190 -37.21 -2.52 -11.36
CA LEU A 190 -35.74 -2.48 -11.49
C LEU A 190 -35.34 -1.18 -12.17
N THR A 191 -34.52 -0.39 -11.49
CA THR A 191 -34.00 0.89 -12.02
C THR A 191 -32.52 0.75 -12.33
N GLY A 192 -32.03 1.39 -13.38
CA GLY A 192 -30.59 1.43 -13.67
C GLY A 192 -30.25 2.48 -14.72
N LEU A 193 -28.98 2.61 -15.08
CA LEU A 193 -28.55 3.45 -16.19
C LEU A 193 -28.75 2.74 -17.53
N VAL A 194 -29.05 3.48 -18.60
CA VAL A 194 -29.02 2.93 -19.96
C VAL A 194 -27.57 2.91 -20.48
N ALA A 195 -26.98 1.71 -20.50
CA ALA A 195 -25.62 1.46 -20.98
C ALA A 195 -25.56 1.25 -22.51
N HIS A 196 -26.66 0.81 -23.12
CA HIS A 196 -26.82 0.71 -24.57
C HIS A 196 -28.26 1.03 -24.98
N PHE A 197 -28.42 1.73 -26.09
CA PHE A 197 -29.69 1.99 -26.75
C PHE A 197 -29.47 1.88 -28.25
N GLY A 198 -30.34 1.13 -28.93
CA GLY A 198 -30.28 0.90 -30.38
C GLY A 198 -31.67 0.99 -31.00
N GLN A 199 -31.74 1.65 -32.14
CA GLN A 199 -32.94 1.70 -32.98
C GLN A 199 -32.95 0.50 -33.92
N GLY A 200 -34.09 -0.19 -33.98
CA GLY A 200 -34.37 -1.29 -34.89
C GLY A 200 -35.16 -0.82 -36.11
N ASN A 201 -35.99 -1.72 -36.65
CA ASN A 201 -36.81 -1.43 -37.82
C ASN A 201 -38.01 -0.54 -37.49
N THR A 202 -38.32 0.38 -38.39
CA THR A 202 -39.58 1.13 -38.43
C THR A 202 -40.62 0.35 -39.25
N GLY A 203 -41.76 0.04 -38.63
CA GLY A 203 -42.94 -0.55 -39.26
C GLY A 203 -43.95 0.52 -39.68
N LEU A 204 -45.24 0.13 -39.77
CA LEU A 204 -46.28 1.00 -40.33
C LEU A 204 -46.66 2.20 -39.44
N HIS A 205 -46.73 2.00 -38.11
CA HIS A 205 -47.03 3.08 -37.15
C HIS A 205 -46.07 3.10 -35.93
N GLN A 206 -45.13 2.16 -35.85
CA GLN A 206 -44.23 2.01 -34.70
C GLN A 206 -42.79 1.73 -35.15
N THR A 207 -41.82 2.20 -34.39
CA THR A 207 -40.41 1.84 -34.50
C THR A 207 -39.98 0.98 -33.32
N THR A 208 -39.26 -0.09 -33.61
CA THR A 208 -38.67 -0.96 -32.59
C THR A 208 -37.35 -0.37 -32.07
N TYR A 209 -37.09 -0.55 -30.79
CA TYR A 209 -35.85 -0.18 -30.12
C TYR A 209 -35.41 -1.30 -29.16
N ARG A 210 -34.12 -1.37 -28.84
CA ARG A 210 -33.58 -2.25 -27.80
C ARG A 210 -32.71 -1.45 -26.83
N MET A 211 -32.91 -1.70 -25.55
CA MET A 211 -32.24 -1.00 -24.44
C MET A 211 -31.52 -2.02 -23.56
N THR A 212 -30.29 -1.72 -23.12
CA THR A 212 -29.62 -2.47 -22.07
C THR A 212 -29.38 -1.57 -20.86
N ILE A 213 -30.03 -1.93 -19.76
CA ILE A 213 -30.00 -1.25 -18.47
C ILE A 213 -29.03 -1.99 -17.55
N ARG A 214 -28.26 -1.22 -16.75
CA ARG A 214 -27.23 -1.70 -15.82
C ARG A 214 -27.35 -0.98 -14.47
N PRO A 215 -26.96 -1.59 -13.34
CA PRO A 215 -26.85 -0.87 -12.08
C PRO A 215 -25.74 0.18 -12.17
N ASP A 216 -25.82 1.25 -11.36
CA ASP A 216 -24.81 2.32 -11.37
C ASP A 216 -23.38 1.81 -11.08
N LEU A 217 -23.26 0.71 -10.34
CA LEU A 217 -21.99 -0.02 -10.12
C LEU A 217 -21.27 -0.35 -11.42
N TRP A 218 -21.97 -0.59 -12.53
CA TRP A 218 -21.35 -0.90 -13.81
C TRP A 218 -20.43 0.23 -14.32
N ARG A 219 -20.64 1.50 -13.95
CA ARG A 219 -19.73 2.60 -14.32
C ARG A 219 -18.30 2.39 -13.78
N THR A 220 -18.13 1.64 -12.69
CA THR A 220 -16.81 1.26 -12.14
C THR A 220 -15.99 0.38 -13.09
N THR A 221 -16.61 -0.24 -14.12
CA THR A 221 -15.90 -0.99 -15.16
C THR A 221 -15.16 -0.08 -16.16
N LEU A 222 -15.66 1.15 -16.37
CA LEU A 222 -15.21 2.06 -17.43
C LEU A 222 -13.97 2.88 -17.06
N ARG A 223 -13.62 2.97 -15.77
CA ARG A 223 -12.48 3.73 -15.27
C ARG A 223 -11.37 2.78 -14.78
N ARG A 224 -10.19 2.86 -15.41
CA ARG A 224 -8.93 2.19 -15.01
C ARG A 224 -8.05 3.18 -14.25
N ASN A 225 -7.41 2.73 -13.16
CA ASN A 225 -6.63 3.62 -12.29
C ASN A 225 -5.40 2.93 -11.68
N SER A 226 -4.49 3.73 -11.14
CA SER A 226 -3.44 3.28 -10.22
C SER A 226 -3.42 4.24 -9.02
N ARG A 227 -3.56 3.71 -7.80
CA ARG A 227 -3.63 4.48 -6.54
C ARG A 227 -3.34 3.62 -5.32
N ILE A 228 -2.95 4.28 -4.23
CA ILE A 228 -2.62 3.66 -2.95
C ILE A 228 -3.70 3.99 -1.92
N PHE A 229 -4.13 2.99 -1.15
CA PHE A 229 -4.88 3.12 0.10
C PHE A 229 -3.98 2.69 1.26
N GLN A 230 -4.08 3.37 2.41
CA GLN A 230 -3.29 3.08 3.61
C GLN A 230 -4.14 3.31 4.85
N GLN A 231 -3.98 2.47 5.88
CA GLN A 231 -4.65 2.59 7.18
C GLN A 231 -6.17 2.79 7.02
N GLN A 232 -6.78 1.91 6.21
CA GLN A 232 -8.20 1.92 5.88
C GLN A 232 -8.73 0.49 5.85
N ASP A 233 -9.96 0.30 6.31
CA ASP A 233 -10.70 -0.95 6.22
C ASP A 233 -11.36 -1.13 4.83
N ILE A 234 -11.89 -2.33 4.60
CA ILE A 234 -12.56 -2.68 3.35
C ILE A 234 -13.76 -1.76 3.05
N ALA A 235 -14.55 -1.43 4.08
CA ALA A 235 -15.75 -0.62 3.93
C ALA A 235 -15.40 0.82 3.50
N THR A 236 -14.33 1.40 4.04
CA THR A 236 -13.83 2.74 3.69
C THR A 236 -13.28 2.77 2.26
N ILE A 237 -12.49 1.76 1.87
CA ILE A 237 -11.92 1.63 0.52
C ILE A 237 -13.05 1.52 -0.52
N VAL A 238 -14.00 0.60 -0.31
CA VAL A 238 -15.17 0.41 -1.18
C VAL A 238 -16.03 1.67 -1.24
N THR A 239 -16.36 2.26 -0.08
CA THR A 239 -17.17 3.48 0.02
C THR A 239 -16.54 4.66 -0.73
N THR A 240 -15.22 4.80 -0.68
CA THR A 240 -14.50 5.87 -1.38
C THR A 240 -14.67 5.75 -2.90
N ILE A 241 -14.48 4.54 -3.45
CA ILE A 241 -14.67 4.26 -4.88
C ILE A 241 -16.12 4.49 -5.31
N LEU A 242 -17.09 3.99 -4.54
CA LEU A 242 -18.51 4.13 -4.88
C LEU A 242 -18.94 5.61 -4.88
N LYS A 243 -18.48 6.41 -3.90
CA LYS A 243 -18.73 7.86 -3.87
C LYS A 243 -18.13 8.60 -5.06
N GLU A 244 -16.95 8.22 -5.54
CA GLU A 244 -16.32 8.80 -6.74
C GLU A 244 -17.14 8.53 -8.02
N HIS A 245 -17.89 7.43 -8.08
CA HIS A 245 -18.84 7.10 -9.17
C HIS A 245 -20.27 7.60 -8.90
N GLY A 246 -20.48 8.39 -7.84
CA GLY A 246 -21.79 8.95 -7.48
C GLY A 246 -22.74 7.97 -6.78
N ILE A 247 -22.33 6.73 -6.54
CA ILE A 247 -23.11 5.66 -5.91
C ILE A 247 -23.18 5.93 -4.40
N ARG A 248 -24.41 6.03 -3.86
CA ARG A 248 -24.66 6.45 -2.46
C ARG A 248 -25.62 5.54 -1.69
N ASP A 249 -26.49 4.81 -2.39
CA ASP A 249 -27.43 3.87 -1.77
C ASP A 249 -26.71 2.53 -1.55
N VAL A 250 -25.96 2.45 -0.44
CA VAL A 250 -25.01 1.35 -0.14
C VAL A 250 -25.15 0.94 1.32
N VAL A 251 -25.22 -0.37 1.57
CA VAL A 251 -25.32 -0.97 2.92
C VAL A 251 -24.22 -2.01 3.12
N PHE A 252 -23.61 -2.03 4.30
CA PHE A 252 -22.64 -3.04 4.73
C PHE A 252 -23.26 -3.88 5.86
N SER A 253 -23.68 -5.10 5.53
CA SER A 253 -24.31 -6.08 6.44
C SER A 253 -23.29 -7.14 6.89
N LEU A 254 -22.17 -6.65 7.42
CA LEU A 254 -20.98 -7.46 7.78
C LEU A 254 -21.07 -7.96 9.23
N ARG A 255 -20.76 -9.24 9.45
CA ARG A 255 -20.82 -9.95 10.75
C ARG A 255 -19.45 -10.40 11.25
N HIS A 256 -18.41 -10.22 10.46
CA HIS A 256 -17.04 -10.54 10.79
C HIS A 256 -16.17 -9.25 10.83
N PRO A 257 -15.12 -9.22 11.66
CA PRO A 257 -14.21 -8.09 11.68
C PRO A 257 -13.33 -8.08 10.42
N HIS A 258 -13.36 -6.98 9.68
CA HIS A 258 -12.47 -6.69 8.56
C HIS A 258 -11.61 -5.46 8.92
N PRO A 259 -10.47 -5.65 9.63
CA PRO A 259 -9.68 -4.54 10.15
C PRO A 259 -8.89 -3.81 9.05
N GLU A 260 -8.27 -2.69 9.42
CA GLU A 260 -7.53 -1.83 8.49
C GLU A 260 -6.31 -2.52 7.86
N ARG A 261 -6.09 -2.30 6.56
CA ARG A 261 -4.89 -2.74 5.84
C ARG A 261 -3.79 -1.68 5.95
N GLU A 262 -2.56 -2.07 6.36
CA GLU A 262 -1.37 -1.18 6.44
C GLU A 262 -1.09 -0.51 5.07
N PHE A 263 -1.32 -1.24 3.98
CA PHE A 263 -1.10 -0.82 2.60
C PHE A 263 -1.98 -1.65 1.65
N CYS A 264 -2.64 -1.03 0.68
CA CYS A 264 -3.36 -1.74 -0.39
C CYS A 264 -3.38 -0.91 -1.67
N VAL A 265 -3.04 -1.51 -2.81
CA VAL A 265 -2.85 -0.83 -4.08
C VAL A 265 -3.86 -1.34 -5.11
N GLN A 266 -4.56 -0.40 -5.75
CA GLN A 266 -5.18 -0.61 -7.06
C GLN A 266 -4.09 -0.33 -8.08
N TYR A 267 -3.66 -1.33 -8.84
CA TYR A 267 -2.58 -1.16 -9.82
C TYR A 267 -3.06 -1.54 -11.22
N GLN A 268 -3.17 -0.54 -12.11
CA GLN A 268 -3.53 -0.73 -13.51
C GLN A 268 -4.80 -1.56 -13.75
N GLU A 269 -5.78 -1.51 -12.85
CA GLU A 269 -7.02 -2.27 -12.95
C GLU A 269 -8.24 -1.33 -12.96
N SER A 270 -9.38 -1.80 -13.48
CA SER A 270 -10.64 -1.05 -13.34
C SER A 270 -11.04 -0.98 -11.88
N ASP A 271 -11.79 0.05 -11.49
CA ASP A 271 -12.32 0.12 -10.12
C ASP A 271 -13.20 -1.10 -9.82
N PHE A 272 -13.95 -1.58 -10.81
CA PHE A 272 -14.74 -2.81 -10.71
C PHE A 272 -13.88 -4.04 -10.38
N ASN A 273 -12.77 -4.24 -11.10
CA ASN A 273 -11.89 -5.39 -10.88
C ASN A 273 -11.21 -5.32 -9.51
N PHE A 274 -10.80 -4.12 -9.08
CA PHE A 274 -10.27 -3.88 -7.75
C PHE A 274 -11.31 -4.19 -6.67
N LEU A 275 -12.53 -3.67 -6.79
CA LEU A 275 -13.65 -3.97 -5.89
C LEU A 275 -13.89 -5.47 -5.81
N GLN A 276 -14.10 -6.15 -6.95
CA GLN A 276 -14.34 -7.60 -7.03
C GLN A 276 -13.28 -8.41 -6.33
N ARG A 277 -12.00 -8.17 -6.67
CA ARG A 277 -10.86 -8.86 -6.06
C ARG A 277 -10.79 -8.59 -4.56
N LEU A 278 -10.94 -7.35 -4.14
CA LEU A 278 -10.78 -6.96 -2.75
C LEU A 278 -11.92 -7.51 -1.87
N THR A 279 -13.16 -7.50 -2.37
CA THR A 279 -14.27 -8.19 -1.71
C THR A 279 -14.05 -9.71 -1.69
N ALA A 280 -13.52 -10.32 -2.75
CA ALA A 280 -13.22 -11.75 -2.77
C ALA A 280 -12.06 -12.17 -1.85
N GLU A 281 -11.03 -11.34 -1.67
CA GLU A 281 -9.98 -11.53 -0.65
C GLU A 281 -10.58 -11.51 0.76
N GLU A 282 -11.49 -10.57 1.03
CA GLU A 282 -12.24 -10.48 2.30
C GLU A 282 -13.41 -11.47 2.40
N GLY A 283 -13.69 -12.28 1.38
CA GLY A 283 -14.85 -13.17 1.34
C GLY A 283 -16.23 -12.47 1.29
N ILE A 284 -16.27 -11.16 1.10
CA ILE A 284 -17.50 -10.38 0.99
C ILE A 284 -18.16 -10.64 -0.37
N PHE A 285 -19.48 -10.81 -0.37
CA PHE A 285 -20.32 -10.82 -1.57
C PHE A 285 -21.25 -9.61 -1.59
N TYR A 286 -21.87 -9.33 -2.74
CA TYR A 286 -22.87 -8.26 -2.83
C TYR A 286 -24.08 -8.62 -3.69
N PHE A 287 -25.17 -7.89 -3.48
CA PHE A 287 -26.42 -7.98 -4.24
C PHE A 287 -27.13 -6.62 -4.33
N PHE A 288 -28.19 -6.55 -5.12
CA PHE A 288 -29.00 -5.33 -5.32
C PHE A 288 -30.42 -5.54 -4.79
N GLU A 289 -30.81 -4.78 -3.77
CA GLU A 289 -32.21 -4.70 -3.35
C GLU A 289 -32.93 -3.65 -4.21
N CYS A 290 -33.58 -4.11 -5.27
CA CYS A 290 -34.35 -3.28 -6.21
C CYS A 290 -35.83 -3.20 -5.80
N GLY A 291 -36.39 -1.99 -5.74
CA GLY A 291 -37.82 -1.76 -5.54
C GLY A 291 -38.19 -0.31 -5.27
N SER A 292 -39.42 0.08 -5.62
CA SER A 292 -39.96 1.44 -5.44
C SER A 292 -39.04 2.56 -5.98
N GLY A 293 -38.41 2.33 -7.14
CA GLY A 293 -37.51 3.28 -7.78
C GLY A 293 -36.13 3.44 -7.15
N ARG A 294 -35.75 2.59 -6.19
CA ARG A 294 -34.39 2.52 -5.61
C ARG A 294 -33.74 1.17 -5.90
N ASN A 295 -32.40 1.17 -5.93
CA ASN A 295 -31.60 -0.05 -5.90
C ASN A 295 -30.47 0.12 -4.89
N THR A 296 -30.62 -0.49 -3.72
CA THR A 296 -29.59 -0.45 -2.66
C THR A 296 -28.54 -1.53 -2.96
N LEU A 297 -27.27 -1.16 -3.02
CA LEU A 297 -26.15 -2.09 -3.14
C LEU A 297 -25.76 -2.60 -1.75
N VAL A 298 -26.06 -3.87 -1.47
CA VAL A 298 -25.80 -4.50 -0.17
C VAL A 298 -24.55 -5.38 -0.26
N PHE A 299 -23.56 -5.11 0.59
CA PHE A 299 -22.39 -5.97 0.83
C PHE A 299 -22.62 -6.84 2.08
N ALA A 300 -22.31 -8.13 2.01
CA ALA A 300 -22.52 -9.10 3.09
C ALA A 300 -21.40 -10.16 3.14
N ASP A 301 -21.23 -10.81 4.30
CA ASP A 301 -20.17 -11.78 4.59
C ASP A 301 -20.68 -13.06 5.30
N ASP A 302 -21.99 -13.20 5.47
CA ASP A 302 -22.62 -14.30 6.19
C ASP A 302 -24.03 -14.55 5.62
N CYS A 303 -24.42 -15.83 5.53
CA CYS A 303 -25.67 -16.25 4.92
C CYS A 303 -26.91 -15.70 5.64
N GLY A 304 -26.83 -15.47 6.95
CA GLY A 304 -27.93 -14.92 7.72
C GLY A 304 -28.15 -13.42 7.52
N SER A 305 -27.27 -12.72 6.78
CA SER A 305 -27.50 -11.34 6.32
C SER A 305 -28.42 -11.28 5.09
N VAL A 306 -28.85 -12.42 4.54
CA VAL A 306 -29.85 -12.51 3.46
C VAL A 306 -31.27 -12.58 4.07
N PRO A 307 -32.16 -11.61 3.82
CA PRO A 307 -33.51 -11.57 4.40
C PRO A 307 -34.45 -12.66 3.82
N PRO A 308 -35.53 -13.02 4.57
CA PRO A 308 -36.63 -13.82 4.05
C PRO A 308 -37.29 -13.19 2.80
N GLY A 309 -37.84 -14.04 1.93
CA GLY A 309 -38.57 -13.63 0.73
C GLY A 309 -39.76 -14.56 0.45
N PRO A 310 -40.13 -14.80 -0.83
CA PRO A 310 -41.40 -15.44 -1.18
C PRO A 310 -41.50 -16.90 -0.69
N VAL A 311 -42.71 -17.30 -0.33
CA VAL A 311 -43.09 -18.72 -0.15
C VAL A 311 -43.68 -19.20 -1.46
N LEU A 312 -43.14 -20.27 -2.04
CA LEU A 312 -43.52 -20.77 -3.37
C LEU A 312 -43.84 -22.27 -3.31
N PRO A 313 -45.04 -22.69 -3.78
CA PRO A 313 -45.36 -24.10 -3.89
C PRO A 313 -44.64 -24.73 -5.08
N TYR A 314 -44.21 -25.97 -4.92
CA TYR A 314 -43.80 -26.83 -6.03
C TYR A 314 -45.04 -27.37 -6.76
N GLN A 315 -45.10 -27.16 -8.07
CA GLN A 315 -46.21 -27.53 -8.95
C GLN A 315 -45.67 -28.01 -10.31
N PRO A 316 -45.32 -29.30 -10.47
CA PRO A 316 -44.69 -29.78 -11.70
C PRO A 316 -45.66 -29.76 -12.89
N GLY A 317 -45.34 -28.97 -13.91
CA GLY A 317 -46.13 -28.80 -15.13
C GLY A 317 -45.75 -27.52 -15.89
N GLU A 318 -46.39 -27.29 -17.05
CA GLU A 318 -46.16 -26.10 -17.90
C GLU A 318 -47.00 -24.86 -17.50
N GLY A 319 -47.70 -24.91 -16.35
CA GLY A 319 -48.46 -23.77 -15.86
C GLY A 319 -49.00 -23.95 -14.44
N SER A 320 -49.12 -22.84 -13.71
CA SER A 320 -49.74 -22.79 -12.37
C SER A 320 -51.23 -23.09 -12.46
N THR A 321 -51.70 -24.07 -11.67
CA THR A 321 -53.12 -24.45 -11.61
C THR A 321 -54.01 -23.45 -10.86
N LEU A 322 -53.41 -22.44 -10.23
CA LEU A 322 -54.10 -21.43 -9.42
C LEU A 322 -53.85 -19.99 -9.91
N GLY A 323 -52.99 -19.78 -10.91
CA GLY A 323 -52.50 -18.46 -11.31
C GLY A 323 -51.47 -17.84 -10.35
N GLU A 324 -51.28 -18.44 -9.18
CA GLU A 324 -50.26 -18.06 -8.19
C GLU A 324 -48.84 -18.40 -8.70
N PRO A 325 -47.80 -17.58 -8.40
CA PRO A 325 -46.42 -17.91 -8.75
C PRO A 325 -45.93 -19.19 -8.05
N SER A 326 -45.47 -20.16 -8.83
CA SER A 326 -45.02 -21.47 -8.36
C SER A 326 -43.69 -21.91 -9.00
N VAL A 327 -43.08 -22.95 -8.44
CA VAL A 327 -41.87 -23.59 -8.97
C VAL A 327 -42.28 -24.83 -9.77
N GLY A 328 -42.11 -24.77 -11.08
CA GLY A 328 -42.48 -25.82 -12.04
C GLY A 328 -41.42 -26.91 -12.20
N SER A 329 -40.15 -26.60 -11.97
CA SER A 329 -39.06 -27.58 -11.97
C SER A 329 -38.05 -27.28 -10.86
N LEU A 330 -37.47 -28.34 -10.29
CA LEU A 330 -36.45 -28.24 -9.24
C LEU A 330 -35.45 -29.40 -9.37
N THR A 331 -34.18 -29.08 -9.55
CA THR A 331 -33.07 -30.04 -9.60
C THR A 331 -32.05 -29.69 -8.53
N CYS A 332 -31.65 -30.66 -7.71
CA CYS A 332 -30.55 -30.51 -6.75
C CYS A 332 -29.33 -31.33 -7.22
N SER A 333 -28.14 -30.76 -7.10
CA SER A 333 -26.87 -31.38 -7.53
C SER A 333 -25.79 -31.24 -6.45
N ALA A 334 -24.83 -32.16 -6.48
CA ALA A 334 -23.63 -32.11 -5.65
C ALA A 334 -22.43 -32.61 -6.45
N GLN A 335 -21.25 -32.04 -6.20
CA GLN A 335 -20.03 -32.32 -6.95
C GLN A 335 -18.78 -32.18 -6.09
N VAL A 336 -17.74 -32.96 -6.43
CA VAL A 336 -16.46 -32.95 -5.70
C VAL A 336 -15.75 -31.61 -5.88
N ARG A 337 -15.27 -31.05 -4.77
CA ARG A 337 -14.51 -29.80 -4.70
C ARG A 337 -13.34 -29.95 -3.71
N PRO A 338 -12.38 -29.00 -3.64
CA PRO A 338 -11.32 -29.02 -2.63
C PRO A 338 -11.88 -29.28 -1.22
N ALA A 339 -11.27 -30.22 -0.52
CA ALA A 339 -11.70 -30.71 0.78
C ALA A 339 -11.01 -29.96 1.93
N GLN A 340 -9.78 -29.51 1.70
CA GLN A 340 -9.03 -28.67 2.63
C GLN A 340 -8.32 -27.54 1.86
N VAL A 341 -8.14 -26.40 2.53
CA VAL A 341 -7.27 -25.31 2.09
C VAL A 341 -6.16 -25.13 3.11
N ALA A 342 -4.93 -24.95 2.64
CA ALA A 342 -3.77 -24.59 3.45
C ALA A 342 -3.12 -23.32 2.86
N LEU A 343 -3.18 -22.19 3.57
CA LEU A 343 -2.52 -20.95 3.15
C LEU A 343 -1.29 -20.66 4.02
N LYS A 344 -0.24 -20.14 3.41
CA LYS A 344 1.01 -19.79 4.10
C LYS A 344 1.57 -18.42 3.71
N ASP A 345 2.17 -17.71 4.64
CA ASP A 345 2.78 -16.38 4.41
C ASP A 345 4.15 -16.26 5.15
N TYR A 346 4.75 -15.07 5.11
CA TYR A 346 5.95 -14.68 5.84
C TYR A 346 5.85 -13.23 6.32
N THR A 347 6.31 -12.97 7.56
CA THR A 347 6.46 -11.62 8.09
C THR A 347 7.84 -11.42 8.71
N PHE A 348 8.57 -10.41 8.24
CA PHE A 348 9.89 -10.07 8.79
C PHE A 348 9.80 -9.51 10.22
N LYS A 349 8.62 -9.04 10.65
CA LYS A 349 8.35 -8.59 12.03
C LYS A 349 8.39 -9.78 13.03
N ASN A 350 8.16 -11.01 12.56
CA ASN A 350 8.29 -12.25 13.36
C ASN A 350 8.69 -13.45 12.46
N PRO A 351 9.97 -13.59 12.07
CA PRO A 351 10.41 -14.59 11.09
C PRO A 351 10.28 -16.06 11.54
N ALA A 352 10.04 -16.32 12.84
CA ALA A 352 9.91 -17.66 13.41
C ALA A 352 8.45 -18.13 13.54
N TRP A 353 7.48 -17.26 13.29
CA TRP A 353 6.07 -17.64 13.24
C TRP A 353 5.80 -18.43 11.96
N ALA A 354 5.24 -19.64 12.11
CA ALA A 354 5.03 -20.56 10.99
C ALA A 354 4.07 -20.02 9.91
N ALA A 355 3.22 -19.06 10.27
CA ALA A 355 2.32 -18.33 9.38
C ALA A 355 1.55 -19.23 8.40
N GLU A 356 1.10 -20.41 8.87
CA GLU A 356 0.38 -21.42 8.10
C GLU A 356 -0.97 -21.69 8.75
N PHE A 357 -2.04 -21.63 7.97
CA PHE A 357 -3.41 -21.85 8.42
C PHE A 357 -4.11 -22.86 7.53
N ARG A 358 -4.97 -23.67 8.15
CA ARG A 358 -5.67 -24.80 7.51
C ARG A 358 -7.16 -24.76 7.81
N ALA A 359 -7.98 -24.99 6.80
CA ALA A 359 -9.43 -25.14 6.92
C ALA A 359 -9.87 -26.44 6.22
N GLN A 360 -10.79 -27.18 6.83
CA GLN A 360 -11.33 -28.43 6.30
C GLN A 360 -12.86 -28.28 6.10
N MET A 361 -13.38 -28.90 5.04
CA MET A 361 -14.82 -29.03 4.80
C MET A 361 -15.54 -29.78 5.95
N LYS A 362 -16.84 -29.50 6.12
CA LYS A 362 -17.67 -30.10 7.19
C LYS A 362 -18.47 -31.34 6.76
N GLU A 363 -18.67 -31.56 5.46
CA GLU A 363 -19.66 -32.50 4.89
C GLU A 363 -18.99 -33.80 4.39
N ASP A 364 -18.44 -34.59 5.31
CA ASP A 364 -17.57 -35.73 5.00
C ASP A 364 -18.24 -36.93 4.31
N THR A 365 -19.55 -36.93 4.14
CA THR A 365 -20.31 -37.99 3.46
C THR A 365 -20.33 -37.86 1.93
N LEU A 366 -19.92 -36.72 1.37
CA LEU A 366 -20.04 -36.43 -0.07
C LEU A 366 -18.76 -36.72 -0.88
N GLN A 367 -17.59 -36.77 -0.24
CA GLN A 367 -16.31 -36.91 -0.92
C GLN A 367 -15.15 -37.22 0.04
N GLU A 368 -14.06 -37.71 -0.52
CA GLU A 368 -12.78 -37.86 0.18
C GLU A 368 -12.24 -36.53 0.73
N ARG A 369 -11.57 -36.63 1.89
CA ARG A 369 -11.07 -35.47 2.67
C ARG A 369 -9.68 -34.96 2.24
N TYR A 370 -8.94 -35.71 1.42
CA TYR A 370 -7.52 -35.45 1.16
C TYR A 370 -7.25 -34.38 0.09
N TYR A 371 -8.25 -34.01 -0.74
CA TYR A 371 -8.09 -33.03 -1.82
C TYR A 371 -7.70 -31.64 -1.28
N GLU A 372 -6.41 -31.31 -1.34
CA GLU A 372 -5.83 -30.08 -0.80
C GLU A 372 -5.65 -28.99 -1.87
N HIS A 373 -6.01 -27.77 -1.50
CA HIS A 373 -5.56 -26.55 -2.17
C HIS A 373 -4.52 -25.85 -1.30
N TYR A 374 -3.25 -25.83 -1.71
CA TYR A 374 -2.18 -25.12 -1.01
C TYR A 374 -1.76 -23.86 -1.79
N ASP A 375 -1.58 -22.74 -1.10
CA ASP A 375 -1.18 -21.46 -1.70
C ASP A 375 -0.18 -20.68 -0.84
N TYR A 376 0.75 -20.00 -1.51
CA TYR A 376 1.71 -19.05 -0.92
C TYR A 376 2.02 -17.92 -1.92
N PRO A 377 1.99 -16.62 -1.53
CA PRO A 377 1.67 -16.11 -0.20
C PRO A 377 0.15 -16.01 0.07
N GLY A 378 -0.24 -16.23 1.33
CA GLY A 378 -1.63 -16.18 1.80
C GLY A 378 -2.21 -14.77 2.02
N ARG A 379 -1.38 -13.72 1.90
CA ARG A 379 -1.68 -12.29 2.09
C ARG A 379 -2.08 -11.86 3.51
N PHE A 380 -1.59 -12.54 4.54
CA PHE A 380 -1.87 -12.20 5.96
C PHE A 380 -0.59 -12.02 6.78
N LYS A 381 -0.62 -11.13 7.77
CA LYS A 381 0.54 -10.84 8.66
C LYS A 381 0.23 -11.08 10.15
N ASP A 382 -0.96 -11.63 10.45
CA ASP A 382 -1.47 -12.00 11.76
C ASP A 382 -2.41 -13.23 11.68
N GLU A 383 -2.82 -13.72 12.84
CA GLU A 383 -3.62 -14.94 12.99
C GLU A 383 -5.12 -14.77 12.66
N ALA A 384 -5.67 -13.55 12.75
CA ALA A 384 -7.08 -13.32 12.47
C ALA A 384 -7.35 -13.38 10.96
N HIS A 385 -6.58 -12.61 10.17
CA HIS A 385 -6.63 -12.70 8.70
C HIS A 385 -6.25 -14.09 8.21
N GLY A 386 -5.22 -14.72 8.80
CA GLY A 386 -4.78 -16.07 8.40
C GLY A 386 -5.89 -17.12 8.51
N LYS A 387 -6.65 -17.11 9.60
CA LYS A 387 -7.85 -17.97 9.76
C LYS A 387 -8.98 -17.55 8.82
N ALA A 388 -9.25 -16.26 8.71
CA ALA A 388 -10.34 -15.72 7.90
C ALA A 388 -10.18 -16.04 6.40
N PHE A 389 -9.05 -15.67 5.79
CA PHE A 389 -8.77 -15.87 4.37
C PHE A 389 -8.71 -17.36 4.00
N THR A 390 -8.16 -18.22 4.88
CA THR A 390 -8.14 -19.67 4.65
C THR A 390 -9.56 -20.26 4.65
N ARG A 391 -10.43 -19.80 5.56
CA ARG A 391 -11.86 -20.15 5.58
C ARG A 391 -12.57 -19.64 4.32
N TYR A 392 -12.43 -18.36 3.98
CA TYR A 392 -13.11 -17.77 2.82
C TYR A 392 -12.66 -18.42 1.51
N ARG A 393 -11.38 -18.79 1.39
CA ARG A 393 -10.88 -19.54 0.23
C ARG A 393 -11.53 -20.92 0.11
N LEU A 394 -11.71 -21.64 1.22
CA LEU A 394 -12.40 -22.94 1.22
C LEU A 394 -13.89 -22.77 0.90
N GLU A 395 -14.56 -21.79 1.50
CA GLU A 395 -15.98 -21.49 1.24
C GLU A 395 -16.20 -21.07 -0.23
N ALA A 396 -15.28 -20.31 -0.84
CA ALA A 396 -15.32 -19.94 -2.27
C ALA A 396 -15.08 -21.12 -3.21
N LEU A 397 -14.04 -21.94 -2.95
CA LEU A 397 -13.73 -23.14 -3.73
C LEU A 397 -14.79 -24.25 -3.58
N ARG A 398 -15.74 -24.09 -2.66
CA ARG A 398 -16.90 -24.97 -2.44
C ARG A 398 -18.25 -24.27 -2.64
N SER A 399 -18.27 -23.05 -3.17
CA SER A 399 -19.49 -22.25 -3.36
C SER A 399 -20.53 -22.96 -4.23
N ASP A 400 -20.07 -23.81 -5.17
CA ASP A 400 -20.88 -24.62 -6.07
C ASP A 400 -20.89 -26.13 -5.74
N ALA A 401 -20.32 -26.55 -4.59
CA ALA A 401 -20.17 -27.98 -4.24
C ALA A 401 -21.51 -28.69 -4.01
N VAL A 402 -22.52 -27.98 -3.52
CA VAL A 402 -23.91 -28.41 -3.39
C VAL A 402 -24.79 -27.25 -3.83
N THR A 403 -25.59 -27.43 -4.88
CA THR A 403 -26.43 -26.38 -5.48
C THR A 403 -27.76 -26.95 -5.95
N GLY A 404 -28.73 -26.07 -6.17
CA GLY A 404 -29.93 -26.38 -6.92
C GLY A 404 -30.13 -25.42 -8.10
N GLN A 405 -30.92 -25.87 -9.05
CA GLN A 405 -31.50 -25.09 -10.15
C GLN A 405 -33.01 -25.26 -10.07
N GLY A 406 -33.77 -24.19 -10.23
CA GLY A 406 -35.22 -24.22 -10.29
C GLY A 406 -35.75 -23.34 -11.42
N SER A 407 -36.96 -23.62 -11.88
CA SER A 407 -37.67 -22.76 -12.84
C SER A 407 -39.16 -22.64 -12.53
N GLY A 408 -39.77 -21.56 -13.00
CA GLY A 408 -41.18 -21.23 -12.76
C GLY A 408 -41.53 -19.80 -13.19
N HIS A 409 -42.52 -19.20 -12.54
CA HIS A 409 -43.13 -17.93 -12.99
C HIS A 409 -43.01 -16.78 -11.95
N ALA A 410 -42.04 -16.86 -11.04
CA ALA A 410 -41.94 -15.97 -9.88
C ALA A 410 -40.85 -14.88 -10.01
N ILE A 411 -41.23 -13.69 -10.50
CA ILE A 411 -40.35 -12.51 -10.60
C ILE A 411 -39.78 -12.03 -9.24
N ALA A 412 -40.45 -12.39 -8.14
CA ALA A 412 -40.02 -12.07 -6.79
C ALA A 412 -38.76 -12.84 -6.34
N VAL A 413 -38.44 -13.98 -6.97
CA VAL A 413 -37.19 -14.73 -6.74
C VAL A 413 -36.03 -13.89 -7.25
N GLN A 414 -35.09 -13.51 -6.39
CA GLN A 414 -33.95 -12.67 -6.77
C GLN A 414 -32.76 -12.92 -5.84
N PRO A 415 -31.51 -12.77 -6.31
CA PRO A 415 -30.32 -12.81 -5.45
C PRO A 415 -30.45 -11.79 -4.32
N GLY A 416 -30.01 -12.17 -3.12
CA GLY A 416 -30.16 -11.33 -1.92
C GLY A 416 -31.49 -11.48 -1.20
N LYS A 417 -32.37 -12.42 -1.61
CA LYS A 417 -33.51 -12.88 -0.79
C LYS A 417 -33.51 -14.40 -0.70
N LEU A 418 -34.04 -14.92 0.41
CA LEU A 418 -34.39 -16.34 0.52
C LEU A 418 -35.73 -16.60 -0.20
N PHE A 419 -35.95 -17.82 -0.68
CA PHE A 419 -37.30 -18.32 -0.98
C PHE A 419 -37.59 -19.56 -0.14
N THR A 420 -38.85 -19.76 0.28
CA THR A 420 -39.27 -20.96 1.01
C THR A 420 -40.05 -21.87 0.07
N LEU A 421 -39.50 -23.05 -0.22
CA LEU A 421 -40.21 -24.05 -1.02
C LEU A 421 -41.24 -24.79 -0.16
N THR A 422 -42.42 -25.03 -0.71
CA THR A 422 -43.46 -25.89 -0.10
C THR A 422 -44.02 -26.90 -1.11
N ASN A 423 -44.83 -27.86 -0.65
CA ASN A 423 -45.49 -28.88 -1.49
C ASN A 423 -44.56 -29.80 -2.33
N HIS A 424 -43.25 -29.80 -2.08
CA HIS A 424 -42.32 -30.67 -2.79
C HIS A 424 -42.38 -32.12 -2.24
N PRO A 425 -42.53 -33.17 -3.06
CA PRO A 425 -42.70 -34.56 -2.61
C PRO A 425 -41.58 -35.12 -1.72
N ARG A 426 -40.37 -34.58 -1.84
CA ARG A 426 -39.22 -34.90 -1.00
C ARG A 426 -39.18 -33.94 0.20
N PRO A 427 -39.44 -34.39 1.46
CA PRO A 427 -39.72 -33.47 2.57
C PRO A 427 -38.60 -32.50 2.93
N ASP A 428 -37.34 -32.94 2.85
CA ASP A 428 -36.15 -32.13 3.18
C ASP A 428 -35.89 -30.97 2.20
N LEU A 429 -36.60 -30.90 1.07
CA LEU A 429 -36.52 -29.75 0.17
C LEU A 429 -37.53 -28.64 0.52
N ASN A 430 -38.51 -28.90 1.40
CA ASN A 430 -39.49 -27.91 1.87
C ASN A 430 -38.90 -27.04 2.99
N GLN A 431 -37.94 -26.18 2.63
CA GLN A 431 -37.22 -25.31 3.56
C GLN A 431 -36.88 -23.97 2.88
N PRO A 432 -36.39 -22.96 3.62
CA PRO A 432 -35.78 -21.79 3.01
C PRO A 432 -34.48 -22.11 2.28
N TRP A 433 -34.31 -21.50 1.11
CA TRP A 433 -33.17 -21.61 0.20
C TRP A 433 -32.68 -20.21 -0.19
N GLN A 434 -31.38 -20.07 -0.44
CA GLN A 434 -30.71 -18.80 -0.75
C GLN A 434 -30.50 -18.71 -2.26
N VAL A 435 -31.09 -17.70 -2.92
CA VAL A 435 -30.91 -17.48 -4.36
C VAL A 435 -29.52 -16.91 -4.62
N VAL A 436 -28.74 -17.58 -5.48
CA VAL A 436 -27.38 -17.17 -5.88
C VAL A 436 -27.39 -16.43 -7.22
N SER A 437 -28.20 -16.89 -8.16
CA SER A 437 -28.44 -16.20 -9.44
C SER A 437 -29.89 -16.39 -9.90
N ALA A 438 -30.40 -15.44 -10.67
CA ALA A 438 -31.70 -15.54 -11.33
C ALA A 438 -31.59 -15.02 -12.78
N SER A 439 -32.36 -15.63 -13.66
CA SER A 439 -32.63 -15.15 -15.01
C SER A 439 -34.14 -15.10 -15.21
N HIS A 440 -34.67 -13.95 -15.61
CA HIS A 440 -36.09 -13.78 -15.88
C HIS A 440 -36.28 -13.31 -17.33
N SER A 441 -37.21 -13.91 -18.05
CA SER A 441 -37.61 -13.46 -19.37
C SER A 441 -39.11 -13.18 -19.40
N GLY A 442 -39.48 -12.04 -19.97
CA GLY A 442 -40.88 -11.65 -20.16
C GLY A 442 -41.15 -11.41 -21.64
N SER A 443 -42.32 -11.85 -22.11
CA SER A 443 -42.81 -11.52 -23.45
C SER A 443 -44.20 -10.90 -23.37
N GLN A 444 -44.40 -9.80 -24.10
CA GLN A 444 -45.66 -9.07 -24.18
C GLN A 444 -46.01 -8.85 -25.66
N PRO A 445 -46.41 -9.92 -26.41
CA PRO A 445 -46.58 -9.84 -27.86
C PRO A 445 -47.59 -8.76 -28.29
N GLN A 446 -48.60 -8.52 -27.45
CA GLN A 446 -49.67 -7.53 -27.63
C GLN A 446 -49.16 -6.08 -27.78
N ALA A 447 -47.91 -5.80 -27.44
CA ALA A 447 -47.27 -4.51 -27.67
C ALA A 447 -46.96 -4.22 -29.16
N LEU A 448 -46.88 -5.24 -30.00
CA LEU A 448 -46.60 -5.11 -31.43
C LEU A 448 -47.88 -5.22 -32.27
N GLU A 449 -48.13 -4.23 -33.12
CA GLU A 449 -49.29 -4.20 -34.05
C GLU A 449 -49.35 -5.38 -35.03
N THR A 450 -48.22 -6.06 -35.26
CA THR A 450 -48.09 -7.22 -36.15
C THR A 450 -48.24 -8.56 -35.42
N ALA A 451 -48.47 -8.58 -34.11
CA ALA A 451 -48.60 -9.82 -33.35
C ALA A 451 -49.96 -10.50 -33.58
N THR A 452 -49.92 -11.84 -33.65
CA THR A 452 -51.14 -12.66 -33.80
C THR A 452 -52.03 -12.52 -32.57
N ALA A 453 -53.26 -12.06 -32.77
CA ALA A 453 -54.26 -11.93 -31.70
C ALA A 453 -54.55 -13.29 -31.05
N GLY A 454 -54.10 -13.47 -29.80
CA GLY A 454 -54.27 -14.71 -29.02
C GLY A 454 -53.16 -15.02 -28.03
N ALA A 455 -51.96 -14.46 -28.20
CA ALA A 455 -50.87 -14.64 -27.24
C ALA A 455 -51.02 -13.73 -25.99
N GLY A 456 -51.04 -14.33 -24.81
CA GLY A 456 -51.00 -13.61 -23.53
C GLY A 456 -49.59 -13.10 -23.19
N THR A 457 -49.50 -12.17 -22.23
CA THR A 457 -48.21 -11.81 -21.62
C THR A 457 -47.68 -13.01 -20.83
N THR A 458 -46.40 -13.36 -21.02
CA THR A 458 -45.75 -14.48 -20.32
C THR A 458 -44.54 -14.01 -19.52
N LEU A 459 -44.27 -14.71 -18.43
CA LEU A 459 -43.08 -14.57 -17.59
C LEU A 459 -42.50 -15.96 -17.32
N HIS A 460 -41.21 -16.11 -17.55
CA HIS A 460 -40.41 -17.26 -17.16
C HIS A 460 -39.29 -16.83 -16.22
N SER A 461 -38.86 -17.71 -15.33
CA SER A 461 -37.84 -17.44 -14.32
C SER A 461 -37.05 -18.71 -14.04
N ASP A 462 -35.74 -18.70 -14.32
CA ASP A 462 -34.77 -19.73 -13.96
C ASP A 462 -33.87 -19.21 -12.84
N PHE A 463 -33.50 -20.01 -11.85
CA PHE A 463 -32.71 -19.55 -10.71
C PHE A 463 -31.83 -20.64 -10.11
N SER A 464 -30.61 -20.26 -9.72
CA SER A 464 -29.70 -21.12 -8.96
C SER A 464 -29.75 -20.81 -7.47
N PHE A 465 -29.65 -21.83 -6.62
CA PHE A 465 -29.79 -21.68 -5.18
C PHE A 465 -28.87 -22.60 -4.36
N ILE A 466 -28.64 -22.23 -3.11
CA ILE A 466 -27.88 -22.99 -2.10
C ILE A 466 -28.63 -23.03 -0.77
N ARG A 467 -28.15 -23.83 0.19
CA ARG A 467 -28.74 -23.91 1.54
C ARG A 467 -28.72 -22.52 2.21
N HIS A 468 -29.80 -22.15 2.91
CA HIS A 468 -29.85 -20.87 3.65
C HIS A 468 -28.78 -20.74 4.77
N THR A 469 -28.19 -21.86 5.21
CA THR A 469 -27.08 -21.93 6.19
C THR A 469 -25.68 -21.93 5.57
N GLN A 470 -25.57 -21.86 4.24
CA GLN A 470 -24.29 -21.88 3.52
C GLN A 470 -23.83 -20.45 3.23
N ASN A 471 -22.65 -20.10 3.75
CA ASN A 471 -21.96 -18.87 3.39
C ASN A 471 -21.47 -18.96 1.94
N TRP A 472 -22.12 -18.23 1.03
CA TRP A 472 -21.60 -18.03 -0.31
C TRP A 472 -20.39 -17.09 -0.26
N ARG A 473 -19.43 -17.31 -1.15
CA ARG A 473 -18.26 -16.44 -1.36
C ARG A 473 -17.99 -16.35 -2.86
N PRO A 474 -17.60 -15.18 -3.40
CA PRO A 474 -17.18 -15.08 -4.79
C PRO A 474 -15.88 -15.84 -5.02
N ALA A 475 -15.65 -16.30 -6.26
CA ALA A 475 -14.41 -16.96 -6.63
C ALA A 475 -13.20 -16.00 -6.49
N PRO A 476 -12.02 -16.48 -6.05
CA PRO A 476 -10.83 -15.63 -5.93
C PRO A 476 -10.39 -15.08 -7.28
N VAL A 477 -10.32 -13.75 -7.40
CA VAL A 477 -9.86 -13.06 -8.61
C VAL A 477 -8.33 -12.89 -8.56
N ALA A 478 -7.66 -13.13 -9.68
CA ALA A 478 -6.21 -12.88 -9.80
C ALA A 478 -5.89 -11.39 -9.57
N LYS A 479 -4.79 -11.11 -8.87
CA LYS A 479 -4.31 -9.73 -8.64
C LYS A 479 -3.57 -9.24 -9.88
N PRO A 480 -3.66 -7.93 -10.25
CA PRO A 480 -2.71 -7.37 -11.18
C PRO A 480 -1.29 -7.61 -10.67
N VAL A 481 -0.41 -8.02 -11.59
CA VAL A 481 1.00 -8.29 -11.35
C VAL A 481 1.81 -7.08 -11.81
N VAL A 482 2.87 -6.75 -11.09
CA VAL A 482 3.90 -5.82 -11.58
C VAL A 482 4.95 -6.64 -12.34
N ASP A 483 5.03 -6.46 -13.66
CA ASP A 483 5.85 -7.29 -14.56
C ASP A 483 7.37 -7.22 -14.31
N GLY A 484 7.84 -6.18 -13.60
CA GLY A 484 9.24 -6.02 -13.24
C GLY A 484 9.52 -4.75 -12.42
N PRO A 485 10.77 -4.53 -11.99
CA PRO A 485 11.12 -3.45 -11.07
C PRO A 485 10.84 -2.05 -11.64
N GLN A 486 10.47 -1.13 -10.75
CA GLN A 486 10.07 0.24 -11.07
C GLN A 486 10.97 1.26 -10.36
N ILE A 487 11.04 2.46 -10.91
CA ILE A 487 11.68 3.60 -10.25
C ILE A 487 10.71 4.26 -9.28
N ALA A 488 11.19 4.60 -8.08
CA ALA A 488 10.49 5.43 -7.12
C ALA A 488 11.44 6.43 -6.45
N LYS A 489 10.89 7.53 -5.91
CA LYS A 489 11.63 8.57 -5.20
C LYS A 489 11.48 8.41 -3.69
N VAL A 490 12.56 8.49 -2.94
CA VAL A 490 12.52 8.44 -1.46
C VAL A 490 11.92 9.74 -0.90
N VAL A 491 11.00 9.61 0.06
CA VAL A 491 10.25 10.72 0.67
C VAL A 491 10.22 10.62 2.20
N GLY A 492 9.88 11.74 2.84
CA GLY A 492 9.87 11.92 4.29
C GLY A 492 9.36 13.31 4.67
N PRO A 493 9.42 13.68 5.97
CA PRO A 493 8.91 14.96 6.46
C PRO A 493 9.67 16.16 5.86
N ALA A 494 8.99 17.30 5.77
CA ALA A 494 9.57 18.53 5.25
C ALA A 494 10.83 18.96 6.04
N GLY A 495 11.95 19.15 5.32
CA GLY A 495 13.24 19.55 5.90
C GLY A 495 14.11 18.38 6.40
N GLU A 496 13.66 17.13 6.29
CA GLU A 496 14.46 15.95 6.66
C GLU A 496 15.26 15.39 5.47
N GLU A 497 16.53 15.04 5.68
CA GLU A 497 17.36 14.34 4.68
C GLU A 497 17.24 12.82 4.81
N ILE A 498 17.01 12.28 6.01
CA ILE A 498 17.05 10.84 6.28
C ILE A 498 15.83 10.45 7.10
N PHE A 499 14.90 9.72 6.49
CA PHE A 499 13.68 9.26 7.15
C PHE A 499 13.57 7.73 7.07
N CYS A 500 13.86 7.05 8.18
CA CYS A 500 13.80 5.61 8.28
C CYS A 500 13.34 5.10 9.66
N ASP A 501 12.82 3.88 9.70
CA ASP A 501 12.43 3.20 10.94
C ASP A 501 13.54 2.33 11.56
N GLN A 502 13.23 1.66 12.67
CA GLN A 502 14.15 0.77 13.40
C GLN A 502 14.69 -0.43 12.59
N TYR A 503 14.15 -0.70 11.40
CA TYR A 503 14.60 -1.76 10.49
C TYR A 503 15.29 -1.19 9.23
N GLY A 504 15.57 0.12 9.18
CA GLY A 504 16.15 0.78 8.02
C GLY A 504 15.19 0.87 6.81
N ARG A 505 13.88 0.77 7.04
CA ARG A 505 12.86 0.94 5.99
C ARG A 505 12.68 2.42 5.68
N VAL A 506 12.32 2.74 4.44
CA VAL A 506 12.06 4.12 3.97
C VAL A 506 10.63 4.23 3.42
N ARG A 507 10.15 5.45 3.14
CA ARG A 507 8.91 5.70 2.39
C ARG A 507 9.23 6.25 1.00
N LEU A 508 8.37 5.97 0.04
CA LEU A 508 8.58 6.25 -1.38
C LEU A 508 7.36 6.94 -2.03
N GLN A 509 7.62 7.79 -3.03
CA GLN A 509 6.62 8.23 -3.99
C GLN A 509 6.82 7.44 -5.30
N PHE A 510 5.77 6.78 -5.77
CA PHE A 510 5.76 6.13 -7.08
C PHE A 510 5.32 7.13 -8.18
N PRO A 511 5.94 7.13 -9.38
CA PRO A 511 5.59 8.06 -10.46
C PRO A 511 4.16 7.91 -11.00
N TRP A 512 3.52 6.75 -10.81
CA TRP A 512 2.13 6.49 -11.18
C TRP A 512 1.13 6.80 -10.08
N ASP A 513 1.57 7.01 -8.84
CA ASP A 513 0.68 7.46 -7.79
C ASP A 513 0.47 8.97 -7.92
N ARG A 514 -0.80 9.34 -8.09
CA ARG A 514 -1.27 10.72 -8.31
C ARG A 514 -1.98 11.31 -7.09
N TYR A 515 -1.98 10.57 -5.97
CA TYR A 515 -2.73 10.91 -4.76
C TYR A 515 -1.81 11.18 -3.55
N GLY A 516 -0.58 10.66 -3.52
CA GLY A 516 0.45 11.03 -2.55
C GLY A 516 1.05 12.42 -2.82
N ASN A 517 1.43 13.14 -1.77
CA ASN A 517 1.97 14.51 -1.86
C ASN A 517 3.51 14.56 -1.93
N SER A 518 4.19 13.43 -2.16
CA SER A 518 5.65 13.27 -2.00
C SER A 518 6.17 13.53 -0.58
N ASP A 519 5.38 13.10 0.41
CA ASP A 519 5.55 13.33 1.86
C ASP A 519 5.78 12.02 2.64
N ASP A 520 5.87 12.08 3.98
CA ASP A 520 5.94 10.91 4.86
C ASP A 520 4.62 10.13 5.00
N HIS A 521 3.57 10.49 4.26
CA HIS A 521 2.32 9.73 4.16
C HIS A 521 2.18 9.00 2.82
N SER A 522 3.06 9.21 1.84
CA SER A 522 2.87 8.75 0.45
C SER A 522 3.05 7.24 0.22
N SER A 523 3.69 6.50 1.12
CA SER A 523 3.67 5.02 1.12
C SER A 523 3.74 4.41 2.51
N CYS A 524 3.52 3.09 2.61
CA CYS A 524 3.95 2.30 3.76
C CYS A 524 5.49 2.28 3.92
N TRP A 525 5.97 1.63 4.98
CA TRP A 525 7.41 1.47 5.25
C TRP A 525 8.02 0.30 4.47
N ILE A 526 8.82 0.63 3.45
CA ILE A 526 9.37 -0.29 2.45
C ILE A 526 10.79 -0.72 2.83
N ARG A 527 11.07 -2.03 2.80
CA ARG A 527 12.40 -2.59 3.12
C ARG A 527 13.42 -2.25 2.05
N VAL A 528 14.66 -2.01 2.47
CA VAL A 528 15.79 -1.69 1.59
C VAL A 528 16.83 -2.80 1.64
N SER A 529 17.08 -3.42 0.48
CA SER A 529 18.17 -4.37 0.28
C SER A 529 19.52 -3.72 0.60
N GLN A 530 20.38 -4.47 1.29
CA GLN A 530 21.74 -4.06 1.64
C GLN A 530 22.74 -5.04 1.01
N PRO A 531 23.96 -4.60 0.64
CA PRO A 531 24.97 -5.49 0.05
C PRO A 531 25.33 -6.70 0.94
N TRP A 532 25.25 -6.54 2.27
CA TRP A 532 25.49 -7.60 3.23
C TRP A 532 24.72 -7.32 4.53
N ALA A 533 23.90 -8.25 5.00
CA ALA A 533 23.09 -8.07 6.21
C ALA A 533 23.12 -9.32 7.09
N GLY A 534 23.60 -9.17 8.33
CA GLY A 534 23.64 -10.19 9.38
C GLY A 534 23.05 -9.69 10.69
N GLN A 535 23.04 -10.53 11.73
CA GLN A 535 22.44 -10.21 13.02
C GLN A 535 23.32 -9.21 13.80
N GLY A 536 23.07 -7.91 13.60
CA GLY A 536 23.82 -6.82 14.24
C GLY A 536 25.16 -6.48 13.57
N TRP A 537 25.37 -6.93 12.34
CA TRP A 537 26.59 -6.70 11.55
C TRP A 537 26.28 -6.72 10.04
N GLY A 538 27.16 -6.14 9.23
CA GLY A 538 27.00 -6.05 7.78
C GLY A 538 27.27 -4.63 7.25
N MET A 539 26.75 -4.33 6.07
CA MET A 539 26.78 -3.01 5.45
C MET A 539 25.40 -2.35 5.57
N LEU A 540 25.34 -1.08 5.99
CA LEU A 540 24.10 -0.32 6.07
C LEU A 540 24.29 1.06 5.46
N ALA A 541 23.51 1.37 4.42
CA ALA A 541 23.44 2.70 3.85
C ALA A 541 21.97 3.04 3.57
N ILE A 542 21.37 3.92 4.37
CA ILE A 542 19.97 4.32 4.21
C ILE A 542 19.83 5.28 3.01
N PRO A 543 18.91 5.03 2.06
CA PRO A 543 18.55 5.99 1.02
C PRO A 543 18.04 7.31 1.61
N ARG A 544 18.53 8.44 1.12
CA ARG A 544 18.12 9.78 1.59
C ARG A 544 16.87 10.28 0.86
N VAL A 545 16.09 11.13 1.53
CA VAL A 545 14.95 11.85 0.93
C VAL A 545 15.42 12.57 -0.34
N GLY A 546 14.63 12.43 -1.40
CA GLY A 546 14.95 12.94 -2.74
C GLY A 546 15.74 11.98 -3.65
N GLN A 547 16.38 10.93 -3.11
CA GLN A 547 17.12 9.96 -3.93
C GLN A 547 16.19 9.02 -4.71
N GLU A 548 16.73 8.46 -5.79
CA GLU A 548 16.05 7.49 -6.64
C GLU A 548 16.41 6.06 -6.25
N VAL A 549 15.40 5.19 -6.22
CA VAL A 549 15.54 3.77 -5.88
C VAL A 549 14.82 2.89 -6.89
N VAL A 550 15.36 1.69 -7.08
CA VAL A 550 14.72 0.61 -7.83
C VAL A 550 13.91 -0.24 -6.85
N VAL A 551 12.61 -0.35 -7.10
CA VAL A 551 11.62 -1.07 -6.30
C VAL A 551 11.18 -2.30 -7.07
N ASP A 552 11.39 -3.47 -6.48
CA ASP A 552 10.80 -4.73 -6.92
C ASP A 552 9.57 -5.07 -6.07
N PHE A 553 8.77 -6.04 -6.51
CA PHE A 553 7.51 -6.41 -5.86
C PHE A 553 7.51 -7.92 -5.58
N LEU A 554 7.37 -8.33 -4.32
CA LEU A 554 7.47 -9.74 -3.95
C LEU A 554 6.30 -10.54 -4.58
N HIS A 555 6.63 -11.57 -5.37
CA HIS A 555 5.67 -12.29 -6.23
C HIS A 555 4.95 -11.40 -7.26
N GLY A 556 5.55 -10.25 -7.61
CA GLY A 556 4.92 -9.22 -8.43
C GLY A 556 3.70 -8.55 -7.78
N ASP A 557 3.47 -8.75 -6.47
CA ASP A 557 2.30 -8.23 -5.77
C ASP A 557 2.45 -6.72 -5.45
N PRO A 558 1.58 -5.85 -5.98
CA PRO A 558 1.63 -4.40 -5.75
C PRO A 558 1.67 -3.98 -4.26
N ASP A 559 1.13 -4.80 -3.34
CA ASP A 559 1.10 -4.49 -1.91
C ASP A 559 2.38 -4.92 -1.18
N GLN A 560 3.33 -5.58 -1.84
CA GLN A 560 4.59 -6.08 -1.25
C GLN A 560 5.86 -5.50 -1.90
N PRO A 561 6.02 -4.16 -2.00
CA PRO A 561 7.22 -3.53 -2.53
C PRO A 561 8.46 -3.76 -1.65
N ILE A 562 9.63 -3.79 -2.29
CA ILE A 562 10.96 -3.88 -1.68
C ILE A 562 11.98 -3.13 -2.54
N VAL A 563 12.78 -2.24 -1.94
CA VAL A 563 13.88 -1.57 -2.66
C VAL A 563 15.02 -2.57 -2.87
N THR A 564 15.36 -2.85 -4.12
CA THR A 564 16.41 -3.79 -4.53
C THR A 564 17.66 -3.10 -5.04
N GLY A 565 17.55 -1.88 -5.57
CA GLY A 565 18.65 -1.13 -6.18
C GLY A 565 18.54 0.38 -6.04
N ARG A 566 19.52 1.11 -6.60
CA ARG A 566 19.64 2.58 -6.55
C ARG A 566 20.23 3.07 -7.87
N THR A 567 19.86 4.26 -8.29
CA THR A 567 20.23 4.81 -9.59
C THR A 567 20.67 6.27 -9.46
N TYR A 568 21.63 6.64 -10.31
CA TYR A 568 22.02 8.03 -10.55
C TYR A 568 21.26 8.55 -11.78
N HIS A 569 20.88 9.82 -11.77
CA HIS A 569 20.12 10.50 -12.82
C HIS A 569 20.62 11.95 -12.97
N ALA A 570 20.06 12.74 -13.90
CA ALA A 570 20.57 14.07 -14.27
C ALA A 570 20.82 15.05 -13.10
N SER A 571 19.94 15.08 -12.09
CA SER A 571 20.07 15.85 -10.84
C SER A 571 20.71 15.11 -9.64
N ASN A 572 20.94 13.80 -9.75
CA ASN A 572 21.63 12.98 -8.74
C ASN A 572 22.76 12.25 -9.46
N ILE A 573 23.86 12.96 -9.72
CA ILE A 573 25.00 12.45 -10.51
C ILE A 573 25.93 11.55 -9.68
N PRO A 574 26.65 10.60 -10.31
CA PRO A 574 27.66 9.80 -9.63
C PRO A 574 28.84 10.66 -9.12
N PRO A 575 29.58 10.21 -8.10
CA PRO A 575 30.79 10.88 -7.64
C PRO A 575 31.89 10.87 -8.72
N GLY A 576 32.76 11.88 -8.68
CA GLY A 576 33.83 12.08 -9.67
C GLY A 576 33.40 12.98 -10.83
N SER A 577 33.87 12.67 -12.03
CA SER A 577 33.68 13.46 -13.25
C SER A 577 33.58 12.56 -14.48
N LEU A 578 32.68 11.57 -14.42
CA LEU A 578 32.46 10.62 -15.52
C LEU A 578 32.05 11.34 -16.83
N PRO A 579 32.56 10.91 -17.99
CA PRO A 579 33.36 9.71 -18.24
C PRO A 579 34.88 9.86 -17.99
N GLY A 580 35.35 11.00 -17.48
CA GLY A 580 36.77 11.22 -17.17
C GLY A 580 37.28 10.29 -16.08
N SER A 581 36.59 10.22 -14.94
CA SER A 581 36.93 9.36 -13.79
C SER A 581 36.54 7.88 -13.95
N LYS A 582 36.60 7.32 -15.18
CA LYS A 582 36.12 5.96 -15.50
C LYS A 582 36.95 4.82 -14.90
N THR A 583 38.14 5.11 -14.40
CA THR A 583 39.06 4.18 -13.71
C THR A 583 38.96 4.29 -12.19
N GLN A 584 38.01 5.06 -11.66
CA GLN A 584 37.85 5.28 -10.23
C GLN A 584 36.65 4.52 -9.64
N MET A 585 36.86 3.90 -8.48
CA MET A 585 35.82 3.33 -7.63
C MET A 585 35.78 4.07 -6.30
N ALA A 586 34.63 4.66 -5.94
CA ALA A 586 34.51 5.56 -4.79
C ALA A 586 33.37 5.17 -3.84
N PHE A 587 33.69 4.95 -2.57
CA PHE A 587 32.73 4.86 -1.47
C PHE A 587 32.60 6.22 -0.78
N ARG A 588 31.91 7.16 -1.44
CA ARG A 588 31.71 8.54 -0.95
C ARG A 588 30.41 8.67 -0.15
N SER A 589 30.51 9.30 1.02
CA SER A 589 29.37 9.70 1.86
C SER A 589 29.01 11.18 1.66
N LYS A 590 28.05 11.72 2.42
CA LYS A 590 27.82 13.16 2.59
C LYS A 590 27.63 13.44 4.07
N THR A 591 28.11 14.56 4.58
CA THR A 591 27.67 15.12 5.86
C THR A 591 26.13 15.17 5.92
N HIS A 592 25.54 14.97 7.09
CA HIS A 592 24.09 15.11 7.28
C HIS A 592 23.75 16.56 7.62
N LYS A 593 22.80 17.16 6.88
CA LYS A 593 22.38 18.57 7.05
C LYS A 593 23.56 19.57 7.07
N GLY A 594 24.56 19.31 6.22
CA GLY A 594 25.75 20.14 6.07
C GLY A 594 26.63 19.67 4.91
N GLU A 595 27.73 20.39 4.69
CA GLU A 595 28.67 20.14 3.59
C GLU A 595 29.79 19.17 3.95
N GLY A 596 30.44 18.63 2.93
CA GLY A 596 31.57 17.71 3.08
C GLY A 596 31.22 16.22 3.04
N TYR A 597 32.24 15.37 3.13
CA TYR A 597 32.13 13.92 2.95
C TYR A 597 33.29 13.14 3.58
N ASN A 598 33.05 11.89 3.94
CA ASN A 598 34.10 10.88 4.11
C ASN A 598 34.14 10.00 2.85
N GLU A 599 35.31 9.56 2.42
CA GLU A 599 35.51 8.77 1.20
C GLU A 599 36.63 7.74 1.31
N LEU A 600 36.39 6.56 0.75
CA LEU A 600 37.43 5.62 0.34
C LEU A 600 37.42 5.54 -1.19
N LEU A 601 38.53 5.91 -1.83
CA LEU A 601 38.68 6.04 -3.29
C LEU A 601 39.82 5.13 -3.77
N PHE A 602 39.52 4.34 -4.79
CA PHE A 602 40.47 3.55 -5.58
C PHE A 602 40.59 4.19 -6.97
N GLU A 603 41.81 4.35 -7.46
CA GLU A 603 42.16 4.73 -8.82
C GLU A 603 42.96 3.59 -9.45
N ASP A 604 42.44 3.00 -10.53
CA ASP A 604 43.02 1.86 -11.24
C ASP A 604 43.67 2.30 -12.59
N ALA A 605 43.91 3.60 -12.78
CA ALA A 605 44.63 4.13 -13.93
C ALA A 605 46.09 3.67 -13.92
N LYS A 606 46.48 2.84 -14.91
CA LYS A 606 47.81 2.23 -15.01
C LYS A 606 48.95 3.25 -14.97
N GLY A 607 49.90 3.09 -14.04
CA GLY A 607 51.01 4.02 -13.80
C GLY A 607 50.62 5.28 -13.02
N SER A 608 49.46 5.27 -12.38
CA SER A 608 48.91 6.34 -11.52
C SER A 608 47.96 5.76 -10.45
N GLU A 609 48.11 4.46 -10.15
CA GLU A 609 47.27 3.71 -9.24
C GLU A 609 47.34 4.30 -7.82
N ARG A 610 46.18 4.51 -7.19
CA ARG A 610 46.12 5.22 -5.90
C ARG A 610 44.94 4.80 -5.04
N LEU A 611 45.24 4.36 -3.82
CA LEU A 611 44.28 4.31 -2.72
C LEU A 611 44.29 5.65 -1.98
N ALA A 612 43.13 6.27 -1.81
CA ALA A 612 42.96 7.47 -1.00
C ALA A 612 41.84 7.29 0.03
N LEU A 613 42.10 7.72 1.26
CA LEU A 613 41.15 7.70 2.38
C LEU A 613 41.00 9.13 2.90
N HIS A 614 39.78 9.63 2.94
CA HIS A 614 39.44 10.97 3.42
C HIS A 614 38.42 10.90 4.56
N ALA A 615 38.78 11.45 5.71
CA ALA A 615 37.88 11.65 6.84
C ALA A 615 37.55 13.15 6.96
N GLN A 616 36.28 13.48 7.12
CA GLN A 616 35.78 14.86 7.19
C GLN A 616 36.13 15.56 8.52
N LYS A 617 36.43 14.78 9.57
CA LYS A 617 36.73 15.27 10.91
C LYS A 617 37.70 14.33 11.64
N ASP A 618 37.18 13.38 12.41
CA ASP A 618 37.98 12.49 13.25
C ASP A 618 38.25 11.17 12.52
N MET A 619 39.51 10.71 12.51
CA MET A 619 39.87 9.35 12.10
C MET A 619 40.37 8.57 13.31
N GLN A 620 39.75 7.43 13.59
CA GLN A 620 40.16 6.52 14.66
C GLN A 620 40.47 5.14 14.08
N THR A 621 41.51 4.49 14.58
CA THR A 621 41.91 3.13 14.20
C THR A 621 42.20 2.34 15.46
N THR A 622 41.58 1.17 15.60
CA THR A 622 41.81 0.24 16.72
C THR A 622 42.20 -1.11 16.16
N VAL A 623 43.46 -1.50 16.33
CA VAL A 623 43.93 -2.86 16.02
C VAL A 623 43.97 -3.67 17.33
N LYS A 624 43.63 -4.96 17.27
CA LYS A 624 43.51 -5.85 18.45
C LYS A 624 44.64 -6.88 18.58
N ASN A 625 45.58 -6.84 17.64
CA ASN A 625 46.80 -7.63 17.58
C ASN A 625 47.82 -6.79 16.78
N ASP A 626 48.66 -7.40 15.96
CA ASP A 626 49.69 -6.71 15.17
C ASP A 626 49.15 -5.71 14.14
N GLN A 627 49.84 -4.58 13.97
CA GLN A 627 49.69 -3.66 12.85
C GLN A 627 51.02 -3.56 12.10
N SER A 628 51.03 -3.83 10.80
CA SER A 628 52.19 -3.71 9.92
C SER A 628 51.99 -2.64 8.84
N LEU A 629 53.10 -2.09 8.36
CA LEU A 629 53.14 -1.14 7.24
C LEU A 629 54.45 -1.37 6.47
N VAL A 630 54.35 -1.59 5.16
CA VAL A 630 55.50 -1.69 4.26
C VAL A 630 55.29 -0.69 3.12
N VAL A 631 56.37 -0.01 2.72
CA VAL A 631 56.44 0.82 1.52
C VAL A 631 57.64 0.31 0.73
N GLU A 632 57.38 -0.45 -0.34
CA GLU A 632 58.43 -1.17 -1.08
C GLU A 632 59.31 -0.24 -1.92
N ALA A 633 58.74 0.87 -2.40
CA ALA A 633 59.43 1.90 -3.16
C ALA A 633 58.81 3.29 -2.89
N GLY A 634 59.61 4.34 -3.03
CA GLY A 634 59.19 5.71 -2.76
C GLY A 634 59.26 6.10 -1.28
N ASN A 635 58.45 7.07 -0.87
CA ASN A 635 58.58 7.76 0.41
C ASN A 635 57.32 7.60 1.28
N ARG A 636 57.50 7.50 2.60
CA ARG A 636 56.44 7.74 3.59
C ARG A 636 56.57 9.15 4.15
N THR A 637 55.53 9.97 3.99
CA THR A 637 55.45 11.31 4.58
C THR A 637 54.35 11.35 5.65
N LEU A 638 54.63 12.00 6.77
CA LEU A 638 53.66 12.36 7.80
C LEU A 638 53.73 13.88 8.01
N THR A 639 52.59 14.54 8.18
CA THR A 639 52.53 15.99 8.35
C THR A 639 51.34 16.36 9.22
N LEU A 640 51.61 16.85 10.43
CA LEU A 640 50.61 17.48 11.30
C LEU A 640 50.74 19.00 11.12
N GLN A 641 49.67 19.66 10.66
CA GLN A 641 49.67 21.12 10.47
C GLN A 641 49.39 21.90 11.77
N LYS A 642 48.79 21.25 12.76
CA LYS A 642 48.41 21.81 14.06
C LYS A 642 48.13 20.69 15.07
N GLY A 643 48.48 20.91 16.33
CA GLY A 643 48.35 19.91 17.40
C GLY A 643 49.57 19.00 17.51
N ASP A 644 49.47 18.02 18.40
CA ASP A 644 50.62 17.25 18.90
C ASP A 644 50.60 15.80 18.38
N GLU A 645 51.78 15.22 18.11
CA GLU A 645 51.93 13.79 17.84
C GLU A 645 52.41 13.08 19.12
N ILE A 646 51.55 12.25 19.72
CA ILE A 646 51.85 11.50 20.95
C ILE A 646 52.03 10.02 20.62
N LYS A 647 53.14 9.43 21.07
CA LYS A 647 53.45 8.00 20.96
C LYS A 647 53.65 7.43 22.36
N THR A 648 52.76 6.52 22.76
CA THR A 648 52.82 5.85 24.07
C THR A 648 52.92 4.35 23.85
N LEU A 649 53.90 3.72 24.49
CA LEU A 649 54.00 2.26 24.60
C LEU A 649 53.86 1.94 26.09
N GLU A 650 52.76 1.27 26.49
CA GLU A 650 52.55 0.86 27.89
C GLU A 650 53.46 -0.32 28.27
N THR A 651 53.81 -1.16 27.30
CA THR A 651 54.76 -2.28 27.43
C THR A 651 55.52 -2.47 26.12
N GLY A 652 56.66 -3.18 26.17
CA GLY A 652 57.53 -3.42 25.02
C GLY A 652 58.60 -2.34 24.83
N SER A 653 59.08 -2.18 23.60
CA SER A 653 60.14 -1.22 23.24
C SER A 653 59.91 -0.61 21.86
N LEU A 654 60.55 0.55 21.61
CA LEU A 654 60.64 1.17 20.30
C LEU A 654 62.07 0.96 19.76
N THR A 655 62.18 0.43 18.55
CA THR A 655 63.45 0.24 17.83
C THR A 655 63.34 0.88 16.46
N GLU A 656 64.31 1.71 16.08
CA GLU A 656 64.39 2.36 14.78
C GLU A 656 65.75 2.05 14.13
N ASN A 657 65.74 1.37 12.97
CA ASN A 657 66.95 1.07 12.20
C ASN A 657 66.99 1.99 10.97
N ILE A 658 67.92 2.95 10.94
CA ILE A 658 68.08 3.92 9.84
C ILE A 658 69.44 3.69 9.18
N CYS A 659 69.46 3.40 7.88
CA CYS A 659 70.69 3.10 7.12
C CYS A 659 71.47 4.35 6.67
N GLN A 660 70.94 5.55 6.90
CA GLN A 660 71.54 6.85 6.57
C GLN A 660 71.30 7.83 7.74
N ALA A 661 70.97 9.09 7.48
CA ALA A 661 70.79 10.09 8.54
C ALA A 661 69.47 9.95 9.32
N ARG A 662 69.55 9.98 10.65
CA ARG A 662 68.43 10.24 11.58
C ARG A 662 68.62 11.62 12.18
N SER A 663 67.77 12.58 11.81
CA SER A 663 67.89 13.99 12.23
C SER A 663 66.65 14.47 12.97
N THR A 664 66.84 15.21 14.06
CA THR A 664 65.76 15.85 14.85
C THR A 664 66.00 17.35 14.92
N SER A 665 64.99 18.15 14.61
CA SER A 665 65.02 19.61 14.77
C SER A 665 63.75 20.06 15.49
N ALA A 666 63.93 20.75 16.61
CA ALA A 666 62.84 21.27 17.45
C ALA A 666 63.37 22.44 18.30
N ASN A 667 62.47 23.32 18.75
CA ASN A 667 62.81 24.42 19.66
C ASN A 667 63.31 23.93 21.04
N ALA A 668 62.90 22.72 21.45
CA ALA A 668 63.46 22.01 22.59
C ALA A 668 63.44 20.50 22.29
N VAL A 669 64.49 19.79 22.70
CA VAL A 669 64.55 18.33 22.70
C VAL A 669 64.78 17.89 24.14
N GLN A 670 63.92 17.02 24.65
CA GLN A 670 64.01 16.46 26.00
C GLN A 670 64.14 14.94 25.91
N VAL A 671 65.18 14.38 26.53
CA VAL A 671 65.40 12.93 26.61
C VAL A 671 65.58 12.59 28.08
N THR A 672 64.60 11.87 28.64
CA THR A 672 64.56 11.47 30.05
C THR A 672 64.44 9.96 30.13
N THR A 673 65.32 9.32 30.90
CA THR A 673 65.29 7.87 31.14
C THR A 673 65.03 7.61 32.61
N THR A 674 63.87 7.03 32.91
CA THR A 674 63.46 6.69 34.28
C THR A 674 63.79 5.23 34.61
N ALA A 675 64.17 4.96 35.85
CA ALA A 675 64.17 3.58 36.36
C ALA A 675 62.73 3.08 36.51
N SER A 676 62.52 1.79 36.31
CA SER A 676 61.23 1.10 36.42
C SER A 676 61.43 -0.38 36.74
N ASP A 677 60.35 -1.15 36.84
CA ASP A 677 60.41 -2.61 36.99
C ASP A 677 61.14 -3.32 35.83
N ALA A 678 61.29 -2.65 34.68
CA ALA A 678 62.07 -3.13 33.53
C ALA A 678 63.59 -2.89 33.65
N GLY A 679 64.05 -2.10 34.64
CA GLY A 679 65.47 -1.84 34.88
C GLY A 679 65.83 -0.37 35.14
N PRO A 680 67.13 -0.04 35.23
CA PRO A 680 67.62 1.32 35.45
C PRO A 680 67.42 2.22 34.22
N GLY A 681 67.14 3.51 34.47
CA GLY A 681 66.96 4.51 33.42
C GLY A 681 68.28 5.01 32.84
N THR A 682 68.83 4.27 31.87
CA THR A 682 70.14 4.57 31.25
C THR A 682 70.01 5.20 29.86
N GLN A 683 70.74 6.29 29.61
CA GLN A 683 71.04 6.77 28.25
C GLN A 683 72.39 6.23 27.81
N LEU A 684 72.44 5.59 26.64
CA LEU A 684 73.67 5.12 26.00
C LEU A 684 73.84 5.83 24.65
N TYR A 685 74.98 6.48 24.47
CA TYR A 685 75.40 7.03 23.20
C TYR A 685 76.70 6.34 22.79
N GLN A 686 76.69 5.66 21.65
CA GLN A 686 77.84 5.00 21.06
C GLN A 686 77.94 5.43 19.60
N ALA A 687 79.13 5.86 19.19
CA ALA A 687 79.48 6.18 17.82
C ALA A 687 80.80 5.48 17.49
N GLU A 688 81.01 5.09 16.24
CA GLU A 688 82.26 4.45 15.84
C GLU A 688 83.38 5.49 15.68
N ASP A 689 83.15 6.57 14.92
CA ASP A 689 84.15 7.58 14.59
C ASP A 689 84.20 8.79 15.54
N GLU A 690 83.05 9.47 15.73
CA GLU A 690 82.96 10.73 16.47
C GLU A 690 81.61 10.89 17.20
N LEU A 691 81.64 11.48 18.40
CA LEU A 691 80.47 12.01 19.11
C LEU A 691 80.76 13.46 19.50
N THR A 692 79.91 14.40 19.06
CA THR A 692 80.10 15.84 19.28
C THR A 692 78.85 16.51 19.83
N LEU A 693 79.04 17.36 20.85
CA LEU A 693 78.01 18.17 21.51
C LEU A 693 78.41 19.64 21.40
N THR A 694 77.58 20.49 20.79
CA THR A 694 77.94 21.89 20.48
C THR A 694 76.86 22.87 20.94
N VAL A 695 77.28 23.97 21.57
CA VAL A 695 76.42 25.06 22.06
C VAL A 695 77.08 26.40 21.72
N GLY A 696 76.71 26.97 20.58
CA GLY A 696 77.35 28.20 20.05
C GLY A 696 78.84 27.99 19.80
N ASN A 697 79.69 28.77 20.48
CA ASN A 697 81.14 28.67 20.40
C ASN A 697 81.75 27.57 21.30
N GLY A 698 80.93 26.88 22.11
CA GLY A 698 81.36 25.78 22.97
C GLY A 698 81.16 24.42 22.31
N THR A 699 82.13 23.53 22.43
CA THR A 699 82.04 22.16 21.91
C THR A 699 82.72 21.13 22.82
N ILE A 700 82.15 19.92 22.86
CA ILE A 700 82.75 18.72 23.43
C ILE A 700 82.73 17.67 22.31
N GLN A 701 83.92 17.25 21.85
CA GLN A 701 84.11 16.31 20.75
C GLN A 701 84.91 15.10 21.24
N MET A 702 84.37 13.91 21.11
CA MET A 702 85.02 12.63 21.43
C MET A 702 85.25 11.84 20.15
N THR A 703 86.48 11.36 19.96
CA THR A 703 86.93 10.64 18.78
C THR A 703 87.67 9.35 19.17
N LYS A 704 87.98 8.50 18.19
CA LYS A 704 88.85 7.31 18.36
C LYS A 704 90.23 7.60 19.00
N THR A 705 90.71 8.85 19.00
CA THR A 705 92.07 9.21 19.46
C THR A 705 92.11 10.14 20.67
N GLY A 706 90.98 10.75 21.08
CA GLY A 706 90.93 11.66 22.21
C GLY A 706 89.60 12.41 22.39
N ILE A 707 89.52 13.17 23.47
CA ILE A 707 88.40 14.03 23.86
C ILE A 707 88.89 15.48 23.88
N LEU A 708 88.21 16.35 23.14
CA LEU A 708 88.40 17.80 23.10
C LEU A 708 87.22 18.48 23.80
N ILE A 709 87.51 19.42 24.70
CA ILE A 709 86.56 20.37 25.26
C ILE A 709 87.07 21.76 24.89
N ALA A 710 86.28 22.57 24.18
CA ALA A 710 86.71 23.90 23.73
C ALA A 710 85.59 24.95 23.84
N PHE A 711 85.97 26.21 24.00
CA PHE A 711 85.09 27.37 23.99
C PHE A 711 85.82 28.58 23.39
N GLY A 712 85.51 28.91 22.13
CA GLY A 712 86.32 29.86 21.36
C GLY A 712 87.76 29.38 21.23
N ASP A 713 88.73 30.26 21.50
CA ASP A 713 90.17 29.95 21.41
C ASP A 713 90.71 29.10 22.57
N ALA A 714 89.94 28.90 23.65
CA ALA A 714 90.35 28.12 24.81
C ALA A 714 89.96 26.63 24.65
N SER A 715 90.86 25.71 25.00
CA SER A 715 90.61 24.27 24.87
C SER A 715 91.39 23.37 25.84
N ILE A 716 90.84 22.19 26.08
CA ILE A 716 91.42 21.07 26.82
C ILE A 716 91.34 19.84 25.91
N LEU A 717 92.48 19.23 25.59
CA LEU A 717 92.57 18.00 24.79
C LEU A 717 93.16 16.87 25.65
N LEU A 718 92.39 15.82 25.88
CA LEU A 718 92.84 14.55 26.46
C LEU A 718 93.04 13.55 25.32
N ASN A 719 94.24 12.97 25.19
CA ASN A 719 94.55 11.96 24.18
C ASN A 719 95.57 10.94 24.72
N GLY A 720 96.01 10.00 23.86
CA GLY A 720 96.97 8.96 24.23
C GLY A 720 98.39 9.43 24.63
N SER A 721 98.73 10.72 24.48
CA SER A 721 100.00 11.29 24.95
C SER A 721 99.87 12.23 26.16
N GLY A 722 98.65 12.56 26.60
CA GLY A 722 98.42 13.31 27.85
C GLY A 722 97.20 14.23 27.83
N VAL A 723 97.24 15.22 28.73
CA VAL A 723 96.28 16.33 28.79
C VAL A 723 96.98 17.62 28.39
N PHE A 724 96.44 18.31 27.39
CA PHE A 724 96.95 19.58 26.87
C PHE A 724 95.90 20.66 27.10
N VAL A 725 96.31 21.81 27.63
CA VAL A 725 95.43 22.96 27.89
C VAL A 725 95.95 24.16 27.13
N ASN A 726 95.08 24.87 26.42
CA ASN A 726 95.38 26.08 25.67
C ASN A 726 94.37 27.19 26.03
N GLY A 727 94.85 28.42 26.18
CA GLY A 727 94.03 29.58 26.54
C GLY A 727 94.87 30.73 27.10
N GLY A 728 94.32 31.96 27.05
CA GLY A 728 95.05 33.18 27.42
C GLY A 728 95.44 33.28 28.91
N GLN A 729 94.82 32.51 29.79
CA GLN A 729 95.23 32.31 31.17
C GLN A 729 94.91 30.87 31.58
N ILE A 730 95.88 30.18 32.18
CA ILE A 730 95.73 28.81 32.69
C ILE A 730 95.97 28.83 34.19
N THR A 731 94.93 28.51 34.97
CA THR A 731 95.02 28.36 36.42
C THR A 731 94.75 26.90 36.76
N LEU A 732 95.77 26.21 37.27
CA LEU A 732 95.66 24.86 37.83
C LEU A 732 95.80 25.00 39.36
N ASN A 733 94.99 24.26 40.11
CA ASN A 733 95.04 24.21 41.58
C ASN A 733 96.08 23.18 42.06
#